data_AF-A0A0G1P320-F1
#
_entry.id   AF-A0A0G1P320-F1
#
_cell.length_a   1.000
_cell.length_b   1.000
_cell.length_c   1.000
_cell.angle_alpha   90.00
_cell.angle_beta   90.00
_cell.angle_gamma   90.00
#
_symmetry.space_group_name_H-M   'P 1'
#
loop_
_entity.id
_entity.type
_entity.pdbx_description
1 polymer ?
#
loop_
_entity_poly.entity_id
_entity_poly.type
_entity_poly.pdbx_seq_one_letter_code
_entity_poly.pdbx_strand_id
1 'polypeptide(L)'
;MYRALRTMYNYRMPNPVYSVETRSSGCLLVAHPSPLVDAVAKILTQHSLSPLVISPHPGHNSAELKTYLSTYDLDYLLIFSPPSASFFAQLPGEGSYTTLSLNHAVSSAPRQLVLGEYLSPGNCPTLDDFLQEALEQGSITLPEGGLLDYGLLTITSLAQAICQSLLAPRFPSSELILTNPSPTSLLSLAQSLLPLLPRPAKIIFAEKNLSLPTHDYPSLIKTYSTLNLALEPDISSALSSYVKQFTHAKPASSPSIPPQPSASLPPSPVLPKPITPRPTLSNLEFVPVAASLIPRARRLSLPSHRKIILRGIIIALALYLGTFAFTLTMVGLHLRTISSSFASGSLPSLTVSPLVSASATYLEANLVTLGLLPPFSQISSYQDLLTLTSAYTHSLTVLKSASTLTDSATSLANYILGSDNGDPVALISSTRLQSETLYQQLALLDGMLPPDPPPLLTSRQESYQSLKSGLFTAKKALLTTKAALASLPELIALGKRAKYLVLFQNNMELRATGGFIGSFAILSFENGRLYDFPIYDVYQADGQLKGHVEPPLPIKNILGEANWYLRDSNFDPDFPTSARRAEWFLNKTLNQEVAGTIGLTLDAMRSLLQLTGPLKLADYQETIGEGNVYERAQYHAEVNFFPGSTAKKEFLSSVGDAIFTALREPARVNSLQLLSTLSILLESKNLQLSLSLPELDRVWQTLNWNGAIQPASCPSDVSCVSDYAFLVDSNFGVNKSNYYLSRQLFLDIEITKEQTINHTFRAVYQNTATSTAWPAGIYKNYLRLYLPKGAQIYTVTLGDKTYTSKDYTVTQEHGKLVLGLLAAIPVNSSLTFTATYTTPGHPESNSLYTWYWQKQAGTPVTEPLAVTLNYPLYLKPTTLSPAPASNEAQQLQFNLFNDSDHRLSIKF
;
A
#
# COMPACT_ATOMS: atom_id res chain seq x y z
N MET A 1 34.29 -45.46 79.23
CA MET A 1 33.01 -44.73 79.28
C MET A 1 32.70 -43.89 78.02
N TYR A 2 33.42 -44.10 76.90
CA TYR A 2 33.05 -43.58 75.57
C TYR A 2 32.75 -44.74 74.57
N ARG A 3 32.28 -45.87 75.12
CA ARG A 3 31.77 -47.05 74.41
C ARG A 3 30.34 -47.28 74.92
N ALA A 4 29.36 -46.52 74.41
CA ALA A 4 27.92 -46.80 74.66
C ALA A 4 26.91 -45.94 73.87
N LEU A 5 27.29 -45.04 72.95
CA LEU A 5 26.27 -44.16 72.31
C LEU A 5 26.54 -43.92 70.82
N ARG A 6 26.20 -44.89 69.97
CA ARG A 6 25.48 -44.69 68.69
C ARG A 6 25.30 -46.01 67.93
N THR A 7 24.29 -46.76 68.33
CA THR A 7 23.47 -47.55 67.43
C THR A 7 22.51 -46.60 66.70
N MET A 8 22.56 -46.54 65.35
CA MET A 8 21.43 -46.35 64.41
C MET A 8 21.89 -45.77 63.05
N TYR A 9 21.48 -46.47 61.98
CA TYR A 9 21.46 -46.13 60.55
C TYR A 9 22.79 -45.95 59.80
N ASN A 10 23.19 -46.99 59.07
CA ASN A 10 23.36 -46.88 57.62
C ASN A 10 23.22 -48.25 56.96
N TYR A 11 21.99 -48.57 56.55
CA TYR A 11 21.72 -49.50 55.47
C TYR A 11 22.50 -49.01 54.24
N ARG A 12 23.52 -49.74 53.79
CA ARG A 12 23.96 -49.64 52.39
C ARG A 12 23.11 -50.61 51.60
N MET A 13 22.08 -50.06 50.94
CA MET A 13 21.41 -50.72 49.83
C MET A 13 22.47 -51.21 48.83
N PRO A 14 22.34 -52.40 48.22
CA PRO A 14 23.07 -52.67 46.99
C PRO A 14 22.73 -51.57 45.99
N ASN A 15 23.73 -50.91 45.42
CA ASN A 15 23.51 -49.98 44.31
C ASN A 15 22.70 -50.75 43.26
N PRO A 16 21.46 -50.35 42.92
CA PRO A 16 20.85 -50.85 41.70
C PRO A 16 21.77 -50.44 40.56
N VAL A 17 22.45 -51.41 39.96
CA VAL A 17 23.08 -51.25 38.65
C VAL A 17 21.91 -51.18 37.69
N TYR A 18 21.40 -49.98 37.44
CA TYR A 18 20.53 -49.74 36.30
C TYR A 18 21.43 -49.81 35.06
N SER A 19 21.39 -50.92 34.33
CA SER A 19 21.73 -50.89 32.92
C SER A 19 20.61 -50.10 32.23
N VAL A 20 20.84 -48.83 31.95
CA VAL A 20 20.01 -48.13 30.98
C VAL A 20 20.38 -48.76 29.64
N GLU A 21 19.54 -49.67 29.14
CA GLU A 21 19.56 -49.98 27.71
C GLU A 21 19.22 -48.65 27.00
N THR A 22 20.25 -47.91 26.60
CA THR A 22 20.05 -46.72 25.77
C THR A 22 19.71 -47.23 24.38
N ARG A 23 18.43 -47.52 24.13
CA ARG A 23 17.95 -47.64 22.75
C ARG A 23 18.13 -46.28 22.08
N SER A 24 18.30 -46.31 20.77
CA SER A 24 18.43 -45.05 20.02
C SER A 24 17.06 -44.41 19.84
N SER A 25 17.02 -43.08 19.76
CA SER A 25 15.79 -42.33 19.54
C SER A 25 15.17 -42.63 18.18
N GLY A 26 13.93 -43.10 18.20
CA GLY A 26 13.11 -43.40 17.04
C GLY A 26 12.07 -42.33 16.74
N CYS A 27 11.73 -42.18 15.46
CA CYS A 27 10.62 -41.37 14.98
C CYS A 27 9.74 -42.20 14.03
N LEU A 28 8.44 -42.31 14.31
CA LEU A 28 7.50 -43.02 13.45
C LEU A 28 6.70 -42.02 12.61
N LEU A 29 6.77 -42.13 11.29
CA LEU A 29 6.03 -41.34 10.31
C LEU A 29 4.89 -42.19 9.76
N VAL A 30 3.65 -41.82 10.02
CA VAL A 30 2.44 -42.50 9.52
C VAL A 30 1.86 -41.67 8.38
N ALA A 31 2.11 -42.11 7.15
CA ALA A 31 1.76 -41.38 5.95
C ALA A 31 1.74 -42.28 4.71
N HIS A 32 1.03 -41.84 3.66
CA HIS A 32 1.29 -42.36 2.31
C HIS A 32 2.63 -41.82 1.77
N PRO A 33 3.35 -42.59 0.94
CA PRO A 33 4.56 -42.09 0.28
C PRO A 33 4.29 -40.78 -0.46
N SER A 34 5.04 -39.74 -0.13
CA SER A 34 4.94 -38.43 -0.77
C SER A 34 6.28 -37.69 -0.70
N PRO A 35 6.57 -36.73 -1.61
CA PRO A 35 7.81 -35.97 -1.58
C PRO A 35 8.03 -35.21 -0.27
N LEU A 36 6.95 -34.79 0.40
CA LEU A 36 7.02 -34.15 1.72
C LEU A 36 7.50 -35.11 2.80
N VAL A 37 6.96 -36.33 2.83
CA VAL A 37 7.34 -37.38 3.80
C VAL A 37 8.81 -37.77 3.61
N ASP A 38 9.26 -37.89 2.36
CA ASP A 38 10.66 -38.19 2.04
C ASP A 38 11.60 -37.05 2.49
N ALA A 39 11.20 -35.79 2.26
CA ALA A 39 11.95 -34.62 2.71
C ALA A 39 12.05 -34.56 4.24
N VAL A 40 10.95 -34.82 4.96
CA VAL A 40 10.92 -34.86 6.43
C VAL A 40 11.80 -36.00 6.96
N ALA A 41 11.67 -37.21 6.42
CA ALA A 41 12.49 -38.36 6.83
C ALA A 41 14.00 -38.07 6.63
N LYS A 42 14.36 -37.44 5.51
CA LYS A 42 15.75 -37.05 5.23
C LYS A 42 16.29 -36.04 6.25
N ILE A 43 15.52 -35.00 6.59
CA ILE A 43 15.93 -33.99 7.57
C ILE A 43 16.04 -34.61 8.98
N LEU A 44 15.10 -35.46 9.38
CA LEU A 44 15.15 -36.14 10.69
C LEU A 44 16.39 -37.03 10.83
N THR A 45 16.78 -37.72 9.75
CA THR A 45 17.99 -38.54 9.71
C THR A 45 19.25 -37.69 9.93
N GLN A 46 19.29 -36.47 9.37
CA GLN A 46 20.39 -35.51 9.59
C GLN A 46 20.50 -35.05 11.05
N HIS A 47 19.40 -35.11 11.80
CA HIS A 47 19.32 -34.77 13.22
C HIS A 47 19.48 -35.98 14.16
N SER A 48 20.03 -37.10 13.69
CA SER A 48 20.28 -38.32 14.48
C SER A 48 19.02 -39.01 15.03
N LEU A 49 17.84 -38.72 14.48
CA LEU A 49 16.63 -39.51 14.69
C LEU A 49 16.56 -40.59 13.61
N SER A 50 16.14 -41.81 13.94
CA SER A 50 15.98 -42.89 12.95
C SER A 50 14.51 -42.97 12.50
N PRO A 51 14.08 -42.38 11.37
CA PRO A 51 12.67 -42.41 10.98
C PRO A 51 12.24 -43.76 10.38
N LEU A 52 11.04 -44.24 10.73
CA LEU A 52 10.35 -45.33 10.02
C LEU A 52 9.07 -44.79 9.39
N VAL A 53 8.84 -45.02 8.09
CA VAL A 53 7.62 -44.62 7.39
C VAL A 53 6.66 -45.80 7.27
N ILE A 54 5.44 -45.66 7.79
CA ILE A 54 4.39 -46.68 7.72
C ILE A 54 3.16 -46.12 7.01
N SER A 55 2.60 -46.91 6.10
CA SER A 55 1.32 -46.60 5.46
C SER A 55 0.14 -46.92 6.39
N PRO A 56 -0.91 -46.07 6.45
CA PRO A 56 -2.04 -46.27 7.35
C PRO A 56 -2.99 -47.43 7.00
N HIS A 57 -2.75 -48.17 5.92
CA HIS A 57 -3.57 -49.32 5.53
C HIS A 57 -3.19 -50.63 6.27
N PRO A 58 -4.17 -51.42 6.75
CA PRO A 58 -3.92 -52.67 7.45
C PRO A 58 -3.47 -53.76 6.45
N GLY A 59 -2.22 -54.23 6.57
CA GLY A 59 -1.79 -55.40 5.80
C GLY A 59 -0.30 -55.77 5.85
N HIS A 60 0.63 -54.82 6.00
CA HIS A 60 2.04 -55.13 5.71
C HIS A 60 3.10 -54.74 6.75
N ASN A 61 2.78 -53.95 7.79
CA ASN A 61 3.85 -53.28 8.58
C ASN A 61 3.91 -53.69 10.07
N SER A 62 3.12 -54.66 10.53
CA SER A 62 3.09 -55.03 11.96
C SER A 62 4.37 -55.73 12.45
N ALA A 63 5.03 -56.49 11.58
CA ALA A 63 6.31 -57.14 11.90
C ALA A 63 7.45 -56.11 11.96
N GLU A 64 7.50 -55.22 10.97
CA GLU A 64 8.47 -54.13 10.87
C GLU A 64 8.34 -53.14 12.05
N LEU A 65 7.11 -52.77 12.42
CA LEU A 65 6.82 -51.95 13.59
C LEU A 65 7.28 -52.62 14.89
N LYS A 66 7.01 -53.93 15.06
CA LYS A 66 7.48 -54.68 16.25
C LYS A 66 9.01 -54.74 16.33
N THR A 67 9.68 -55.00 15.21
CA THR A 67 11.15 -54.99 15.15
C THR A 67 11.72 -53.61 15.47
N TYR A 68 11.11 -52.56 14.93
CA TYR A 68 11.53 -51.19 15.15
C TYR A 68 11.36 -50.77 16.62
N LEU A 69 10.19 -51.02 17.23
CA LEU A 69 9.93 -50.72 18.64
C LEU A 69 10.77 -51.58 19.62
N SER A 70 11.34 -52.69 19.16
CA SER A 70 12.31 -53.48 19.95
C SER A 70 13.73 -52.90 19.92
N THR A 71 14.04 -52.06 18.94
CA THR A 71 15.39 -51.51 18.68
C THR A 71 15.52 -50.04 19.09
N TYR A 72 14.44 -49.28 18.97
CA TYR A 72 14.40 -47.84 19.21
C TYR A 72 13.40 -47.49 20.33
N ASP A 73 13.71 -46.44 21.09
CA ASP A 73 12.73 -45.78 21.96
C ASP A 73 11.98 -44.74 21.13
N LEU A 74 10.66 -44.91 20.99
CA LEU A 74 9.84 -44.01 20.17
C LEU A 74 9.66 -42.67 20.90
N ASP A 75 10.41 -41.66 20.49
CA ASP A 75 10.34 -40.31 21.06
C ASP A 75 9.26 -39.46 20.36
N TYR A 76 9.04 -39.70 19.06
CA TYR A 76 8.14 -38.90 18.22
C TYR A 76 7.25 -39.78 17.33
N LEU A 77 5.96 -39.46 17.28
CA LEU A 77 4.98 -40.02 16.36
C LEU A 77 4.39 -38.90 15.51
N LEU A 78 4.63 -38.93 14.21
CA LEU A 78 4.11 -37.97 13.23
C LEU A 78 3.05 -38.64 12.36
N ILE A 79 1.90 -38.00 12.24
CA ILE A 79 0.76 -38.54 11.49
C ILE A 79 0.34 -37.50 10.45
N PHE A 80 0.42 -37.84 9.15
CA PHE A 80 0.08 -36.93 8.04
C PHE A 80 -1.36 -37.08 7.54
N SER A 81 -2.08 -38.13 7.96
CA SER A 81 -3.47 -38.39 7.58
C SER A 81 -4.18 -39.20 8.69
N PRO A 82 -5.49 -39.04 8.93
CA PRO A 82 -6.20 -39.74 9.99
C PRO A 82 -6.11 -41.26 9.81
N PRO A 83 -5.45 -41.99 10.72
CA PRO A 83 -5.36 -43.45 10.64
C PRO A 83 -6.70 -44.09 10.98
N SER A 84 -6.95 -45.28 10.45
CA SER A 84 -8.07 -46.11 10.91
C SER A 84 -7.95 -46.41 12.41
N ALA A 85 -9.06 -46.52 13.15
CA ALA A 85 -9.07 -46.85 14.58
C ALA A 85 -8.29 -48.16 14.89
N SER A 86 -8.24 -49.09 13.94
CA SER A 86 -7.46 -50.34 14.00
C SER A 86 -5.93 -50.14 13.99
N PHE A 87 -5.40 -49.04 13.45
CA PHE A 87 -3.98 -48.74 13.46
C PHE A 87 -3.51 -48.38 14.87
N PHE A 88 -4.27 -47.55 15.58
CA PHE A 88 -3.95 -47.13 16.95
C PHE A 88 -3.96 -48.29 17.95
N ALA A 89 -4.79 -49.31 17.73
CA ALA A 89 -4.82 -50.52 18.55
C ALA A 89 -3.54 -51.38 18.50
N GLN A 90 -2.64 -51.13 17.52
CA GLN A 90 -1.36 -51.83 17.40
C GLN A 90 -0.21 -51.13 18.15
N LEU A 91 -0.43 -49.91 18.65
CA LEU A 91 0.52 -49.15 19.46
C LEU A 91 0.27 -49.42 20.96
N PRO A 92 1.31 -49.57 21.79
CA PRO A 92 1.14 -49.79 23.23
C PRO A 92 0.61 -48.53 23.94
N GLY A 93 -0.62 -48.59 24.49
CA GLY A 93 -1.24 -47.56 25.31
C GLY A 93 -2.71 -47.28 24.94
N GLU A 94 -3.65 -47.58 25.84
CA GLU A 94 -5.11 -47.48 25.61
C GLU A 94 -5.65 -46.02 25.67
N GLY A 95 -6.43 -45.63 24.65
CA GLY A 95 -7.75 -44.99 24.81
C GLY A 95 -7.87 -43.46 25.03
N SER A 96 -8.64 -42.82 24.14
CA SER A 96 -9.15 -41.42 24.12
C SER A 96 -8.20 -40.34 23.56
N TYR A 97 -8.53 -39.87 22.36
CA TYR A 97 -7.78 -38.85 21.63
C TYR A 97 -8.04 -37.46 22.23
N THR A 98 -6.97 -36.80 22.68
CA THR A 98 -6.99 -35.39 23.06
C THR A 98 -5.80 -34.71 22.39
N THR A 99 -6.08 -33.66 21.62
CA THR A 99 -5.10 -32.75 21.02
C THR A 99 -4.14 -32.19 22.06
N LEU A 100 -2.90 -31.90 21.64
CA LEU A 100 -1.81 -31.37 22.46
C LEU A 100 -2.25 -30.18 23.34
N SER A 101 -2.25 -30.39 24.66
CA SER A 101 -2.12 -29.31 25.65
C SER A 101 -0.73 -29.41 26.26
N LEU A 102 0.02 -28.32 26.14
CA LEU A 102 1.36 -28.15 26.68
C LEU A 102 1.33 -28.08 28.20
N ASN A 103 1.91 -29.07 28.90
CA ASN A 103 2.50 -28.84 30.22
C ASN A 103 3.62 -29.84 30.56
N HIS A 104 4.76 -29.25 30.90
CA HIS A 104 5.98 -29.73 31.56
C HIS A 104 6.33 -31.23 31.72
N ALA A 105 7.59 -31.51 31.31
CA ALA A 105 8.63 -32.30 31.99
C ALA A 105 8.33 -33.76 32.44
N VAL A 106 9.17 -34.68 31.95
CA VAL A 106 9.43 -36.05 32.47
C VAL A 106 8.22 -36.97 32.46
N SER A 107 8.00 -37.68 31.34
CA SER A 107 7.17 -38.90 31.30
C SER A 107 7.43 -39.70 30.01
N SER A 108 7.40 -41.02 30.15
CA SER A 108 7.79 -42.08 29.21
C SER A 108 6.72 -42.38 28.14
N ALA A 109 6.29 -41.38 27.37
CA ALA A 109 5.35 -41.57 26.26
C ALA A 109 5.75 -40.76 25.02
N PRO A 110 5.51 -41.29 23.79
CA PRO A 110 5.89 -40.62 22.55
C PRO A 110 5.16 -39.29 22.39
N ARG A 111 5.87 -38.25 21.93
CA ARG A 111 5.25 -36.98 21.55
C ARG A 111 4.50 -37.16 20.24
N GLN A 112 3.18 -36.96 20.28
CA GLN A 112 2.32 -37.12 19.11
C GLN A 112 2.13 -35.77 18.40
N LEU A 113 2.46 -35.70 17.11
CA LEU A 113 2.15 -34.58 16.23
C LEU A 113 1.21 -35.06 15.13
N VAL A 114 -0.04 -34.57 15.16
CA VAL A 114 -1.02 -34.83 14.10
C VAL A 114 -1.01 -33.63 13.16
N LEU A 115 -0.62 -33.88 11.91
CA LEU A 115 -0.72 -32.93 10.82
C LEU A 115 -2.06 -33.18 10.14
N GLY A 116 -3.04 -32.32 10.39
CA GLY A 116 -4.30 -32.34 9.66
C GLY A 116 -4.10 -31.84 8.23
N GLU A 117 -4.89 -32.36 7.28
CA GLU A 117 -5.00 -31.75 5.96
C GLU A 117 -5.63 -30.36 6.11
N TYR A 118 -4.82 -29.30 6.15
CA TYR A 118 -5.25 -28.00 5.66
C TYR A 118 -5.05 -27.96 4.15
N LEU A 119 -5.76 -28.85 3.45
CA LEU A 119 -6.14 -28.58 2.07
C LEU A 119 -7.15 -27.44 2.18
N SER A 120 -6.85 -26.34 1.51
CA SER A 120 -7.60 -25.09 1.58
C SER A 120 -9.12 -25.32 1.61
N PRO A 121 -9.90 -24.56 2.41
CA PRO A 121 -11.37 -24.67 2.40
C PRO A 121 -11.87 -24.68 0.95
N GLY A 122 -12.75 -25.63 0.64
CA GLY A 122 -13.16 -25.93 -0.74
C GLY A 122 -13.53 -24.68 -1.54
N ASN A 123 -13.05 -24.63 -2.79
CA ASN A 123 -13.03 -23.51 -3.77
C ASN A 123 -11.75 -22.65 -3.85
N CYS A 124 -10.67 -22.94 -3.12
CA CYS A 124 -9.39 -22.26 -3.34
C CYS A 124 -8.67 -22.78 -4.60
N PRO A 125 -8.12 -21.90 -5.47
CA PRO A 125 -7.50 -22.30 -6.72
C PRO A 125 -6.07 -22.77 -6.43
N THR A 126 -5.73 -23.96 -6.91
CA THR A 126 -4.36 -24.48 -6.77
C THR A 126 -3.44 -23.88 -7.84
N LEU A 127 -2.13 -23.96 -7.62
CA LEU A 127 -1.15 -23.59 -8.64
C LEU A 127 -1.33 -24.43 -9.93
N ASP A 128 -1.78 -25.67 -9.78
CA ASP A 128 -2.10 -26.56 -10.89
C ASP A 128 -3.31 -26.07 -11.68
N ASP A 129 -4.36 -25.60 -11.00
CA ASP A 129 -5.53 -25.00 -11.66
C ASP A 129 -5.13 -23.78 -12.49
N PHE A 130 -4.26 -22.91 -11.94
CA PHE A 130 -3.74 -21.75 -12.67
C PHE A 130 -2.94 -22.12 -13.91
N LEU A 131 -2.04 -23.10 -13.80
CA LEU A 131 -1.23 -23.56 -14.93
C LEU A 131 -2.09 -24.29 -15.96
N GLN A 132 -3.06 -25.07 -15.52
CA GLN A 132 -3.99 -25.76 -16.39
C GLN A 132 -4.85 -24.77 -17.18
N GLU A 133 -5.44 -23.78 -16.50
CA GLU A 133 -6.25 -22.74 -17.14
C GLU A 133 -5.42 -21.96 -18.18
N ALA A 134 -4.19 -21.59 -17.81
CA ALA A 134 -3.29 -20.88 -18.71
C ALA A 134 -2.92 -21.69 -19.97
N LEU A 135 -2.67 -22.99 -19.81
CA LEU A 135 -2.29 -23.88 -20.91
C LEU A 135 -3.47 -24.25 -21.82
N GLU A 136 -4.67 -24.40 -21.25
CA GLU A 136 -5.86 -24.86 -21.97
C GLU A 136 -6.65 -23.70 -22.59
N GLN A 137 -6.78 -22.57 -21.89
CA GLN A 137 -7.61 -21.44 -22.32
C GLN A 137 -6.81 -20.27 -22.88
N GLY A 138 -5.48 -20.24 -22.69
CA GLY A 138 -4.66 -19.08 -23.06
C GLY A 138 -4.93 -17.86 -22.16
N SER A 139 -5.52 -18.07 -21.00
CA SER A 139 -5.77 -17.03 -20.00
C SER A 139 -5.71 -17.57 -18.58
N ILE A 140 -5.39 -16.69 -17.64
CA ILE A 140 -5.49 -16.92 -16.20
C ILE A 140 -6.59 -16.00 -15.66
N THR A 141 -7.66 -16.58 -15.15
CA THR A 141 -8.78 -15.82 -14.57
C THR A 141 -8.59 -15.62 -13.08
N LEU A 142 -8.52 -14.35 -12.66
CA LEU A 142 -8.36 -13.93 -11.27
C LEU A 142 -9.67 -13.35 -10.72
N PRO A 143 -10.00 -13.57 -9.43
CA PRO A 143 -11.13 -12.92 -8.79
C PRO A 143 -10.86 -11.42 -8.58
N GLU A 144 -11.88 -10.59 -8.80
CA GLU A 144 -11.85 -9.15 -8.51
C GLU A 144 -10.62 -8.43 -9.12
N GLY A 145 -9.79 -7.76 -8.33
CA GLY A 145 -8.54 -7.11 -8.77
C GLY A 145 -7.29 -7.99 -8.66
N GLY A 146 -7.44 -9.29 -8.36
CA GLY A 146 -6.32 -10.21 -8.11
C GLY A 146 -5.47 -9.85 -6.88
N LEU A 147 -6.06 -9.11 -5.94
CA LEU A 147 -5.38 -8.59 -4.73
C LEU A 147 -5.36 -9.60 -3.57
N LEU A 148 -6.05 -10.73 -3.69
CA LEU A 148 -6.04 -11.75 -2.65
C LEU A 148 -4.64 -12.32 -2.46
N ASP A 149 -4.23 -12.43 -1.21
CA ASP A 149 -2.91 -12.89 -0.80
C ASP A 149 -2.82 -14.41 -0.78
N TYR A 150 -1.75 -14.94 -1.39
CA TYR A 150 -1.51 -16.37 -1.57
C TYR A 150 -0.14 -16.76 -0.97
N GLY A 151 -0.14 -17.61 0.05
CA GLY A 151 1.07 -18.04 0.76
C GLY A 151 1.69 -19.30 0.16
N LEU A 152 2.74 -19.16 -0.66
CA LEU A 152 3.44 -20.29 -1.29
C LEU A 152 4.64 -20.77 -0.46
N LEU A 153 4.63 -22.04 -0.05
CA LEU A 153 5.78 -22.72 0.55
C LEU A 153 6.30 -23.82 -0.37
N THR A 154 7.63 -23.94 -0.46
CA THR A 154 8.24 -25.10 -1.11
C THR A 154 8.14 -26.32 -0.18
N ILE A 155 8.16 -27.52 -0.76
CA ILE A 155 8.16 -28.79 -0.02
C ILE A 155 9.35 -28.84 0.96
N THR A 156 10.50 -28.31 0.55
CA THR A 156 11.71 -28.23 1.38
C THR A 156 11.50 -27.32 2.59
N SER A 157 10.97 -26.11 2.39
CA SER A 157 10.71 -25.17 3.48
C SER A 157 9.65 -25.71 4.45
N LEU A 158 8.59 -26.36 3.94
CA LEU A 158 7.57 -27.00 4.76
C LEU A 158 8.15 -28.16 5.58
N ALA A 159 8.97 -29.03 4.98
CA ALA A 159 9.63 -30.12 5.69
C ALA A 159 10.57 -29.59 6.79
N GLN A 160 11.31 -28.52 6.51
CA GLN A 160 12.18 -27.88 7.49
C GLN A 160 11.40 -27.27 8.65
N ALA A 161 10.26 -26.62 8.37
CA ALA A 161 9.36 -26.09 9.39
C ALA A 161 8.79 -27.19 10.30
N ILE A 162 8.35 -28.30 9.73
CA ILE A 162 7.88 -29.47 10.49
C ILE A 162 9.01 -30.00 11.39
N CYS A 163 10.22 -30.21 10.86
CA CYS A 163 11.34 -30.72 11.64
C CYS A 163 11.81 -29.75 12.73
N GLN A 164 11.86 -28.45 12.47
CA GLN A 164 12.24 -27.46 13.49
C GLN A 164 11.18 -27.33 14.58
N SER A 165 9.89 -27.48 14.24
CA SER A 165 8.82 -27.48 15.24
C SER A 165 8.93 -28.66 16.21
N LEU A 166 9.40 -29.82 15.75
CA LEU A 166 9.66 -30.99 16.60
C LEU A 166 10.85 -30.78 17.56
N LEU A 167 11.88 -30.08 17.09
CA LEU A 167 13.15 -29.90 17.80
C LEU A 167 13.17 -28.64 18.68
N ALA A 168 12.17 -27.77 18.58
CA ALA A 168 12.10 -26.50 19.32
C ALA A 168 11.79 -26.73 20.82
N PRO A 169 12.57 -26.13 21.77
CA PRO A 169 12.43 -26.45 23.19
C PRO A 169 11.11 -26.03 23.87
N ARG A 170 10.39 -25.01 23.39
CA ARG A 170 9.12 -24.51 23.97
C ARG A 170 8.33 -23.68 22.95
N PHE A 171 7.26 -24.23 22.40
CA PHE A 171 6.23 -23.45 21.69
C PHE A 171 4.99 -23.32 22.58
N PRO A 172 4.36 -22.13 22.73
CA PRO A 172 3.25 -21.90 23.66
C PRO A 172 1.85 -22.20 23.10
N SER A 173 1.67 -22.47 21.80
CA SER A 173 0.36 -22.72 21.17
C SER A 173 0.14 -24.20 20.83
N SER A 174 -1.13 -24.65 20.89
CA SER A 174 -1.57 -26.00 20.52
C SER A 174 -1.73 -26.21 19.00
N GLU A 175 -1.72 -25.13 18.22
CA GLU A 175 -1.84 -25.14 16.76
C GLU A 175 -0.75 -24.26 16.13
N LEU A 176 -0.16 -24.74 15.03
CA LEU A 176 0.95 -24.13 14.31
C LEU A 176 0.54 -23.99 12.83
N ILE A 177 0.30 -22.75 12.39
CA ILE A 177 0.02 -22.45 10.99
C ILE A 177 1.36 -22.26 10.27
N LEU A 178 1.61 -23.10 9.27
CA LEU A 178 2.81 -23.05 8.44
C LEU A 178 2.44 -22.55 7.04
N THR A 179 2.69 -21.26 6.78
CA THR A 179 2.52 -20.63 5.46
C THR A 179 3.62 -19.60 5.24
N ASN A 180 3.81 -19.15 4.01
CA ASN A 180 4.79 -18.12 3.74
C ASN A 180 4.36 -16.78 4.38
N PRO A 181 5.15 -16.21 5.30
CA PRO A 181 4.81 -14.96 5.97
C PRO A 181 4.95 -13.73 5.07
N SER A 182 5.50 -13.88 3.86
CA SER A 182 5.48 -12.87 2.80
C SER A 182 4.57 -13.37 1.67
N PRO A 183 3.24 -13.19 1.79
CA PRO A 183 2.30 -13.66 0.78
C PRO A 183 2.53 -12.95 -0.55
N THR A 184 2.18 -13.63 -1.63
CA THR A 184 2.19 -13.06 -2.99
C THR A 184 0.74 -12.90 -3.44
N SER A 185 0.38 -11.73 -3.96
CA SER A 185 -0.98 -11.54 -4.50
C SER A 185 -1.22 -12.45 -5.70
N LEU A 186 -2.47 -12.88 -5.94
CA LEU A 186 -2.83 -13.68 -7.11
C LEU A 186 -2.40 -13.03 -8.44
N LEU A 187 -2.49 -11.70 -8.53
CA LEU A 187 -2.00 -10.94 -9.67
C LEU A 187 -0.49 -11.06 -9.84
N SER A 188 0.27 -10.90 -8.75
CA SER A 188 1.72 -11.04 -8.79
C SER A 188 2.14 -12.46 -9.15
N LEU A 189 1.45 -13.47 -8.62
CA LEU A 189 1.69 -14.87 -8.96
C LEU A 189 1.44 -15.11 -10.45
N ALA A 190 0.30 -14.67 -10.98
CA ALA A 190 -0.01 -14.78 -12.40
C ALA A 190 1.05 -14.08 -13.27
N GLN A 191 1.47 -12.87 -12.91
CA GLN A 191 2.53 -12.14 -13.60
C GLN A 191 3.88 -12.88 -13.58
N SER A 192 4.22 -13.56 -12.48
CA SER A 192 5.42 -14.40 -12.38
C SER A 192 5.32 -15.69 -13.20
N LEU A 193 4.12 -16.24 -13.38
CA LEU A 193 3.88 -17.46 -14.17
C LEU A 193 3.90 -17.19 -15.67
N LEU A 194 3.32 -16.08 -16.14
CA LEU A 194 3.22 -15.73 -17.56
C LEU A 194 4.53 -15.92 -18.37
N PRO A 195 5.69 -15.40 -17.94
CA PRO A 195 6.94 -15.56 -18.69
C PRO A 195 7.50 -17.00 -18.66
N LEU A 196 7.01 -17.86 -17.76
CA LEU A 196 7.44 -19.25 -17.63
C LEU A 196 6.60 -20.21 -18.49
N LEU A 197 5.48 -19.75 -19.04
CA LEU A 197 4.58 -20.56 -19.84
C LEU A 197 5.14 -20.78 -21.26
N PRO A 198 4.92 -21.97 -21.86
CA PRO A 198 5.38 -22.27 -23.22
C PRO A 198 4.58 -21.52 -24.31
N ARG A 199 3.46 -20.90 -23.96
CA ARG A 199 2.59 -20.13 -24.86
C ARG A 199 2.14 -18.83 -24.18
N PRO A 200 1.92 -17.74 -24.93
CA PRO A 200 1.45 -16.49 -24.37
C PRO A 200 0.04 -16.66 -23.81
N ALA A 201 -0.16 -16.26 -22.56
CA ALA A 201 -1.46 -16.23 -21.90
C ALA A 201 -1.78 -14.81 -21.41
N LYS A 202 -3.06 -14.49 -21.23
CA LYS A 202 -3.53 -13.20 -20.71
C LYS A 202 -4.11 -13.33 -19.32
N ILE A 203 -4.06 -12.27 -18.52
CA ILE A 203 -4.78 -12.22 -17.24
C ILE A 203 -6.17 -11.65 -17.51
N ILE A 204 -7.20 -12.33 -16.99
CA ILE A 204 -8.60 -11.90 -17.07
C ILE A 204 -9.10 -11.76 -15.63
N PHE A 205 -9.84 -10.70 -15.33
CA PHE A 205 -10.46 -10.52 -14.03
C PHE A 205 -11.95 -10.83 -14.12
N ALA A 206 -12.47 -11.68 -13.24
CA ALA A 206 -13.89 -12.05 -13.23
C ALA A 206 -14.42 -12.20 -11.80
N GLU A 207 -15.72 -12.09 -11.62
CA GLU A 207 -16.37 -12.45 -10.35
C GLU A 207 -16.28 -13.98 -10.18
N LYS A 208 -15.32 -14.42 -9.38
CA LYS A 208 -15.09 -15.83 -9.06
C LYS A 208 -15.15 -15.95 -7.54
N ASN A 209 -16.08 -16.75 -7.03
CA ASN A 209 -16.24 -16.98 -5.58
C ASN A 209 -15.05 -17.78 -5.06
N LEU A 210 -14.03 -17.05 -4.63
CA LEU A 210 -12.76 -17.58 -4.18
C LEU A 210 -12.57 -17.24 -2.71
N SER A 211 -12.63 -18.26 -1.84
CA SER A 211 -12.36 -18.11 -0.41
C SER A 211 -10.90 -18.45 -0.13
N LEU A 212 -10.10 -17.43 0.24
CA LEU A 212 -8.75 -17.63 0.76
C LEU A 212 -8.76 -17.41 2.28
N PRO A 213 -8.05 -18.25 3.05
CA PRO A 213 -7.93 -18.04 4.49
C PRO A 213 -7.20 -16.73 4.78
N THR A 214 -7.81 -15.85 5.56
CA THR A 214 -7.17 -14.63 6.07
C THR A 214 -6.24 -14.98 7.22
N HIS A 215 -4.98 -14.55 7.15
CA HIS A 215 -3.97 -14.88 8.16
C HIS A 215 -3.50 -13.65 8.94
N ASP A 216 -3.25 -13.84 10.24
CA ASP A 216 -2.57 -12.87 11.09
C ASP A 216 -1.05 -12.95 10.87
N TYR A 217 -0.57 -12.21 9.86
CA TYR A 217 0.85 -12.20 9.46
C TYR A 217 1.84 -11.85 10.59
N PRO A 218 1.55 -10.88 11.49
CA PRO A 218 2.35 -10.66 12.70
C PRO A 218 2.59 -11.92 13.55
N SER A 219 1.55 -12.72 13.76
CA SER A 219 1.64 -13.98 14.52
C SER A 219 2.43 -15.06 13.77
N LEU A 220 2.32 -15.11 12.44
CA LEU A 220 3.12 -15.98 11.59
C LEU A 220 4.62 -15.62 11.62
N ILE A 221 4.96 -14.34 11.51
CA ILE A 221 6.36 -13.87 11.57
C ILE A 221 6.98 -14.20 12.93
N LYS A 222 6.22 -14.03 14.02
CA LYS A 222 6.64 -14.43 15.37
C LYS A 222 6.87 -15.94 15.49
N THR A 223 6.06 -16.74 14.80
CA THR A 223 6.21 -18.19 14.76
C THR A 223 7.51 -18.58 14.04
N TYR A 224 7.78 -18.03 12.86
CA TYR A 224 9.00 -18.31 12.09
C TYR A 224 10.27 -17.87 12.83
N SER A 225 10.25 -16.72 13.50
CA SER A 225 11.39 -16.25 14.29
C SER A 225 11.65 -17.11 15.53
N THR A 226 10.58 -17.61 16.18
CA THR A 226 10.72 -18.53 17.33
C THR A 226 11.26 -19.89 16.91
N LEU A 227 10.91 -20.37 15.71
CA LEU A 227 11.44 -21.63 15.14
C LEU A 227 12.85 -21.49 14.56
N ASN A 228 13.39 -20.27 14.43
CA ASN A 228 14.63 -19.99 13.71
C ASN A 228 14.60 -20.50 12.25
N LEU A 229 13.44 -20.35 11.60
CA LEU A 229 13.26 -20.67 10.19
C LEU A 229 13.81 -19.52 9.34
N ALA A 230 14.74 -19.83 8.44
CA ALA A 230 15.19 -18.89 7.42
C ALA A 230 14.10 -18.73 6.35
N LEU A 231 13.73 -17.49 6.05
CA LEU A 231 12.80 -17.18 4.95
C LEU A 231 13.54 -17.38 3.63
N GLU A 232 12.95 -18.12 2.69
CA GLU A 232 13.42 -18.13 1.31
C GLU A 232 13.05 -16.79 0.65
N PRO A 233 14.03 -15.98 0.22
CA PRO A 233 13.74 -14.66 -0.34
C PRO A 233 13.29 -14.70 -1.81
N ASP A 234 13.41 -15.85 -2.49
CA ASP A 234 13.11 -15.96 -3.93
C ASP A 234 12.42 -17.30 -4.30
N ILE A 235 11.10 -17.25 -4.44
CA ILE A 235 10.26 -18.37 -4.88
C ILE A 235 10.38 -18.60 -6.40
N SER A 236 10.96 -17.67 -7.16
CA SER A 236 10.98 -17.69 -8.64
C SER A 236 11.70 -18.91 -9.20
N SER A 237 12.78 -19.35 -8.56
CA SER A 237 13.54 -20.54 -8.96
C SER A 237 12.72 -21.83 -8.76
N ALA A 238 11.98 -21.92 -7.65
CA ALA A 238 11.09 -23.01 -7.34
C ALA A 238 9.88 -23.04 -8.29
N LEU A 239 9.28 -21.88 -8.58
CA LEU A 239 8.20 -21.74 -9.57
C LEU A 239 8.68 -22.15 -10.96
N SER A 240 9.85 -21.71 -11.41
CA SER A 240 10.42 -22.12 -12.71
C SER A 240 10.59 -23.63 -12.79
N SER A 241 11.11 -24.26 -11.73
CA SER A 241 11.30 -25.70 -11.66
C SER A 241 9.96 -26.44 -11.66
N TYR A 242 8.97 -25.92 -10.93
CA TYR A 242 7.62 -26.47 -10.85
C TYR A 242 6.90 -26.41 -12.20
N VAL A 243 6.89 -25.24 -12.86
CA VAL A 243 6.27 -25.06 -14.18
C VAL A 243 6.91 -25.97 -15.22
N LYS A 244 8.24 -26.13 -15.20
CA LYS A 244 8.94 -27.09 -16.07
C LYS A 244 8.46 -28.53 -15.83
N GLN A 245 8.40 -28.96 -14.57
CA GLN A 245 7.91 -30.31 -14.25
C GLN A 245 6.45 -30.50 -14.67
N PHE A 246 5.58 -29.52 -14.40
CA PHE A 246 4.17 -29.55 -14.75
C PHE A 246 3.94 -29.63 -16.27
N THR A 247 4.69 -28.85 -17.05
CA THR A 247 4.63 -28.86 -18.51
C THR A 247 5.23 -30.11 -19.15
N HIS A 248 6.22 -30.75 -18.51
CA HIS A 248 6.76 -32.03 -18.97
C HIS A 248 5.89 -33.24 -18.58
N ALA A 249 5.11 -33.15 -17.51
CA ALA A 249 4.26 -34.24 -17.03
C ALA A 249 2.98 -34.45 -17.86
N LYS A 250 2.48 -33.42 -18.56
CA LYS A 250 1.37 -33.56 -19.53
C LYS A 250 1.94 -33.95 -20.91
N PRO A 251 1.55 -35.11 -21.49
CA PRO A 251 2.08 -35.52 -22.79
C PRO A 251 1.61 -34.56 -23.89
N ALA A 252 2.56 -33.91 -24.56
CA ALA A 252 2.31 -33.21 -25.82
C ALA A 252 1.86 -34.24 -26.87
N SER A 253 0.62 -34.13 -27.37
CA SER A 253 0.19 -34.86 -28.56
C SER A 253 1.04 -34.42 -29.75
N SER A 254 2.03 -35.23 -30.13
CA SER A 254 2.88 -35.01 -31.31
C SER A 254 2.66 -36.13 -32.33
N PRO A 255 2.59 -35.82 -33.63
CA PRO A 255 2.33 -36.79 -34.69
C PRO A 255 3.51 -37.76 -34.89
N SER A 256 3.16 -38.99 -35.21
CA SER A 256 4.04 -40.12 -35.46
C SER A 256 4.96 -39.91 -36.67
N ILE A 257 6.27 -40.08 -36.47
CA ILE A 257 7.28 -40.25 -37.54
C ILE A 257 7.75 -41.72 -37.50
N PRO A 258 7.95 -42.40 -38.65
CA PRO A 258 8.29 -43.83 -38.68
C PRO A 258 9.73 -44.10 -38.23
N PRO A 259 10.03 -45.32 -37.75
CA PRO A 259 11.34 -45.66 -37.20
C PRO A 259 12.37 -45.88 -38.32
N GLN A 260 13.58 -45.34 -38.13
CA GLN A 260 14.78 -45.73 -38.89
C GLN A 260 15.72 -46.63 -38.04
N PRO A 261 16.55 -47.47 -38.69
CA PRO A 261 17.09 -48.67 -38.08
C PRO A 261 18.29 -48.39 -37.17
N SER A 262 18.35 -49.19 -36.11
CA SER A 262 19.46 -49.30 -35.16
C SER A 262 20.79 -49.67 -35.85
N ALA A 263 21.77 -48.77 -35.78
CA ALA A 263 23.16 -49.05 -36.10
C ALA A 263 24.00 -49.09 -34.80
N SER A 264 24.63 -50.24 -34.57
CA SER A 264 25.54 -50.53 -33.47
C SER A 264 26.81 -49.68 -33.52
N LEU A 265 27.18 -49.08 -32.37
CA LEU A 265 28.46 -48.39 -32.18
C LEU A 265 29.61 -49.39 -31.93
N PRO A 266 30.81 -49.16 -32.50
CA PRO A 266 32.02 -49.92 -32.20
C PRO A 266 32.72 -49.39 -30.92
N PRO A 267 33.63 -50.19 -30.31
CA PRO A 267 34.30 -49.82 -29.07
C PRO A 267 35.45 -48.82 -29.33
N SER A 268 35.79 -48.03 -28.32
CA SER A 268 36.91 -47.08 -28.37
C SER A 268 37.67 -47.07 -27.03
N PRO A 269 38.94 -46.62 -27.04
CA PRO A 269 40.05 -47.35 -26.40
C PRO A 269 40.50 -46.80 -25.04
N VAL A 270 41.51 -47.49 -24.50
CA VAL A 270 42.04 -47.49 -23.13
C VAL A 270 43.30 -46.61 -22.97
N LEU A 271 43.36 -45.88 -21.82
CA LEU A 271 44.52 -45.31 -21.04
C LEU A 271 45.33 -44.11 -21.62
N PRO A 272 46.01 -43.27 -20.79
CA PRO A 272 46.65 -43.58 -19.48
C PRO A 272 46.47 -42.62 -18.28
N LYS A 273 46.88 -43.12 -17.09
CA LYS A 273 46.98 -42.48 -15.77
C LYS A 273 48.23 -41.58 -15.61
N PRO A 274 48.20 -40.65 -14.63
CA PRO A 274 49.34 -40.39 -13.71
C PRO A 274 48.90 -40.58 -12.23
N ILE A 275 49.54 -41.40 -11.39
CA ILE A 275 50.82 -41.28 -10.63
C ILE A 275 50.69 -40.47 -9.30
N THR A 276 50.73 -41.25 -8.20
CA THR A 276 51.13 -41.13 -6.76
C THR A 276 51.80 -39.84 -6.19
N PRO A 277 52.14 -39.75 -4.87
CA PRO A 277 51.46 -40.15 -3.61
C PRO A 277 51.37 -39.00 -2.56
N ARG A 278 50.59 -39.20 -1.49
CA ARG A 278 50.49 -38.30 -0.31
C ARG A 278 51.66 -38.51 0.67
N PRO A 279 52.33 -37.45 1.20
CA PRO A 279 53.30 -37.61 2.27
C PRO A 279 52.65 -37.55 3.67
N THR A 280 53.15 -38.44 4.53
CA THR A 280 52.91 -38.55 5.97
C THR A 280 53.66 -37.46 6.74
N LEU A 281 53.00 -36.82 7.72
CA LEU A 281 53.63 -35.89 8.66
C LEU A 281 54.11 -36.66 9.91
N SER A 282 55.42 -36.62 10.11
CA SER A 282 56.17 -37.17 11.24
C SER A 282 56.43 -36.11 12.32
N ASN A 283 56.31 -36.56 13.58
CA ASN A 283 56.99 -36.12 14.82
C ASN A 283 57.62 -34.72 14.87
N LEU A 284 57.10 -33.87 15.76
CA LEU A 284 57.78 -32.67 16.25
C LEU A 284 58.32 -32.93 17.66
N GLU A 285 59.65 -32.92 17.78
CA GLU A 285 60.39 -32.99 19.05
C GLU A 285 60.40 -31.63 19.77
N PHE A 286 60.28 -31.69 21.10
CA PHE A 286 60.46 -30.55 22.01
C PHE A 286 61.96 -30.32 22.29
N VAL A 287 62.43 -29.10 22.03
CA VAL A 287 63.76 -28.63 22.48
C VAL A 287 63.56 -27.68 23.68
N PRO A 288 64.11 -27.96 24.87
CA PRO A 288 64.05 -27.03 25.99
C PRO A 288 65.16 -25.98 25.87
N VAL A 289 64.79 -24.70 25.83
CA VAL A 289 65.72 -23.58 25.95
C VAL A 289 65.88 -23.22 27.42
N ALA A 290 67.12 -23.27 27.92
CA ALA A 290 67.49 -22.92 29.28
C ALA A 290 67.27 -21.43 29.56
N ALA A 291 66.61 -21.13 30.68
CA ALA A 291 66.35 -19.76 31.15
C ALA A 291 67.64 -19.11 31.67
N SER A 292 68.02 -17.98 31.08
CA SER A 292 69.07 -17.11 31.58
C SER A 292 68.55 -16.19 32.69
N LEU A 293 69.42 -15.97 33.68
CA LEU A 293 69.21 -15.20 34.90
C LEU A 293 68.83 -13.73 34.62
N ILE A 294 67.76 -13.26 35.27
CA ILE A 294 67.43 -11.82 35.39
C ILE A 294 67.44 -11.44 36.89
N PRO A 295 68.00 -10.28 37.28
CA PRO A 295 68.36 -9.97 38.66
C PRO A 295 67.16 -9.55 39.52
N ARG A 296 67.30 -9.76 40.84
CA ARG A 296 66.35 -9.33 41.89
C ARG A 296 65.94 -7.86 41.73
N ALA A 297 64.69 -7.64 41.34
CA ALA A 297 64.04 -6.33 41.44
C ALA A 297 63.56 -6.07 42.88
N ARG A 298 63.89 -4.88 43.38
CA ARG A 298 63.50 -4.32 44.68
C ARG A 298 61.98 -4.44 44.90
N ARG A 299 61.57 -4.85 46.11
CA ARG A 299 60.19 -4.70 46.59
C ARG A 299 59.79 -3.22 46.59
N LEU A 300 59.06 -2.80 45.57
CA LEU A 300 58.18 -1.63 45.66
C LEU A 300 56.87 -2.08 46.30
N SER A 301 56.45 -1.40 47.36
CA SER A 301 55.16 -1.63 47.98
C SER A 301 54.04 -1.26 46.99
N LEU A 302 53.29 -2.27 46.55
CA LEU A 302 52.08 -2.07 45.77
C LEU A 302 51.07 -1.29 46.62
N PRO A 303 50.54 -0.14 46.14
CA PRO A 303 49.45 0.52 46.83
C PRO A 303 48.23 -0.40 46.86
N SER A 304 47.51 -0.41 47.98
CA SER A 304 46.31 -1.23 48.24
C SER A 304 45.44 -1.44 46.99
N HIS A 305 45.27 -2.71 46.57
CA HIS A 305 44.48 -3.11 45.38
C HIS A 305 43.08 -2.48 45.34
N ARG A 306 42.49 -2.16 46.50
CA ARG A 306 41.19 -1.47 46.61
C ARG A 306 41.20 -0.08 45.98
N LYS A 307 42.27 0.69 46.08
CA LYS A 307 42.36 2.06 45.51
C LYS A 307 42.49 2.04 43.99
N ILE A 308 43.14 1.02 43.43
CA ILE A 308 43.28 0.85 41.98
C ILE A 308 41.96 0.40 41.38
N ILE A 309 41.28 -0.58 42.00
CA ILE A 309 39.95 -1.05 41.57
C ILE A 309 38.93 0.08 41.65
N LEU A 310 38.90 0.86 42.74
CA LEU A 310 37.99 1.98 42.89
C LEU A 310 38.22 3.07 41.82
N ARG A 311 39.48 3.42 41.54
CA ARG A 311 39.82 4.36 40.45
C ARG A 311 39.41 3.80 39.08
N GLY A 312 39.61 2.51 38.84
CA GLY A 312 39.15 1.84 37.62
C GLY A 312 37.63 1.89 37.44
N ILE A 313 36.86 1.65 38.51
CA ILE A 313 35.39 1.74 38.49
C ILE A 313 34.94 3.18 38.23
N ILE A 314 35.55 4.18 38.89
CA ILE A 314 35.22 5.60 38.68
C ILE A 314 35.49 6.02 37.23
N ILE A 315 36.63 5.60 36.65
CA ILE A 315 36.98 5.90 35.26
C ILE A 315 35.99 5.22 34.31
N ALA A 316 35.67 3.94 34.53
CA ALA A 316 34.69 3.21 33.72
C ALA A 316 33.29 3.85 33.78
N LEU A 317 32.85 4.27 34.97
CA LEU A 317 31.58 4.96 35.16
C LEU A 317 31.57 6.34 34.49
N ALA A 318 32.66 7.10 34.59
CA ALA A 318 32.79 8.39 33.93
C ALA A 318 32.76 8.27 32.39
N LEU A 319 33.44 7.25 31.84
CA LEU A 319 33.39 6.95 30.40
C LEU A 319 31.98 6.54 29.97
N TYR A 320 31.33 5.67 30.74
CA TYR A 320 29.95 5.23 30.48
C TYR A 320 28.95 6.39 30.51
N LEU A 321 29.01 7.26 31.52
CA LEU A 321 28.15 8.44 31.62
C LEU A 321 28.45 9.44 30.50
N GLY A 322 29.73 9.59 30.11
CA GLY A 322 30.13 10.41 28.98
C GLY A 322 29.56 9.92 27.65
N THR A 323 29.64 8.61 27.38
CA THR A 323 29.05 8.01 26.16
C THR A 323 27.53 8.10 26.19
N PHE A 324 26.89 7.87 27.34
CA PHE A 324 25.45 8.02 27.49
C PHE A 324 24.99 9.46 27.22
N ALA A 325 25.64 10.45 27.83
CA ALA A 325 25.35 11.87 27.60
C ALA A 325 25.55 12.29 26.14
N PHE A 326 26.61 11.78 25.49
CA PHE A 326 26.84 11.99 24.07
C PHE A 326 25.70 11.42 23.21
N THR A 327 25.28 10.17 23.45
CA THR A 327 24.18 9.57 22.68
C THR A 327 22.86 10.30 22.88
N LEU A 328 22.54 10.73 24.10
CA LEU A 328 21.34 11.53 24.39
C LEU A 328 21.37 12.88 23.64
N THR A 329 22.54 13.51 23.58
CA THR A 329 22.75 14.76 22.84
C THR A 329 22.56 14.57 21.34
N MET A 330 23.12 13.48 20.77
CA MET A 330 22.99 13.16 19.35
C MET A 330 21.53 12.88 18.96
N VAL A 331 20.81 12.08 19.76
CA VAL A 331 19.39 11.80 19.56
C VAL A 331 18.56 13.09 19.66
N GLY A 332 18.83 13.92 20.68
CA GLY A 332 18.14 15.19 20.88
C GLY A 332 18.35 16.19 19.74
N LEU A 333 19.58 16.30 19.23
CA LEU A 333 19.90 17.13 18.06
C LEU A 333 19.17 16.63 16.81
N HIS A 334 19.16 15.32 16.56
CA HIS A 334 18.49 14.74 15.40
C HIS A 334 16.97 14.93 15.46
N LEU A 335 16.35 14.70 16.62
CA LEU A 335 14.92 14.99 16.84
C LEU A 335 14.59 16.47 16.62
N ARG A 336 15.47 17.38 17.03
CA ARG A 336 15.31 18.81 16.78
C ARG A 336 15.37 19.13 15.28
N THR A 337 16.31 18.53 14.54
CA THR A 337 16.40 18.68 13.08
C THR A 337 15.12 18.19 12.41
N ILE A 338 14.68 16.97 12.72
CA ILE A 338 13.42 16.41 12.21
C ILE A 338 12.24 17.35 12.50
N SER A 339 12.11 17.80 13.76
CA SER A 339 11.04 18.71 14.17
C SER A 339 11.08 20.04 13.43
N SER A 340 12.27 20.60 13.18
CA SER A 340 12.41 21.85 12.43
C SER A 340 12.09 21.70 10.94
N SER A 341 12.46 20.56 10.32
CA SER A 341 12.11 20.26 8.93
C SER A 341 10.60 20.16 8.76
N PHE A 342 9.91 19.39 9.63
CA PHE A 342 8.45 19.31 9.63
C PHE A 342 7.77 20.68 9.85
N ALA A 343 8.26 21.49 10.78
CA ALA A 343 7.70 22.83 11.03
C ALA A 343 7.86 23.78 9.84
N SER A 344 8.92 23.62 9.06
CA SER A 344 9.19 24.41 7.85
C SER A 344 8.51 23.87 6.58
N GLY A 345 7.78 22.76 6.67
CA GLY A 345 7.16 22.10 5.52
C GLY A 345 8.16 21.46 4.54
N SER A 346 9.43 21.33 4.93
CA SER A 346 10.47 20.65 4.15
C SER A 346 10.62 19.20 4.61
N LEU A 347 10.79 18.27 3.67
CA LEU A 347 11.13 16.89 4.01
C LEU A 347 12.53 16.89 4.67
N PRO A 348 12.69 16.31 5.88
CA PRO A 348 14.01 16.11 6.45
C PRO A 348 14.87 15.30 5.47
N SER A 349 16.19 15.53 5.46
CA SER A 349 17.09 14.69 4.67
C SER A 349 16.84 13.23 5.05
N LEU A 350 16.27 12.44 4.12
CA LEU A 350 15.91 11.03 4.35
C LEU A 350 17.14 10.15 4.66
N THR A 351 18.35 10.73 4.55
CA THR A 351 19.61 10.12 4.94
C THR A 351 19.81 10.12 6.46
N VAL A 352 19.57 8.98 7.10
CA VAL A 352 19.95 8.75 8.50
C VAL A 352 21.45 8.45 8.57
N SER A 353 22.22 9.25 9.33
CA SER A 353 23.64 8.98 9.49
C SER A 353 23.88 7.70 10.32
N PRO A 354 24.91 6.89 10.00
CA PRO A 354 25.26 5.71 10.79
C PRO A 354 25.49 6.03 12.28
N LEU A 355 26.01 7.22 12.58
CA LEU A 355 26.25 7.69 13.95
C LEU A 355 24.96 7.88 14.74
N VAL A 356 23.91 8.42 14.13
CA VAL A 356 22.59 8.60 14.77
C VAL A 356 21.96 7.24 15.03
N SER A 357 22.01 6.32 14.07
CA SER A 357 21.51 4.94 14.25
C SER A 357 22.25 4.22 15.37
N ALA A 358 23.59 4.25 15.38
CA ALA A 358 24.40 3.66 16.44
C ALA A 358 24.10 4.28 17.82
N SER A 359 23.89 5.59 17.88
CA SER A 359 23.54 6.30 19.13
C SER A 359 22.17 5.89 19.66
N ALA A 360 21.17 5.74 18.79
CA ALA A 360 19.83 5.28 19.14
C ALA A 360 19.84 3.83 19.65
N THR A 361 20.51 2.92 18.93
CA THR A 361 20.65 1.52 19.34
C THR A 361 21.42 1.39 20.65
N TYR A 362 22.47 2.20 20.85
CA TYR A 362 23.19 2.23 22.13
C TYR A 362 22.29 2.70 23.27
N LEU A 363 21.50 3.77 23.07
CA LEU A 363 20.58 4.28 24.08
C LEU A 363 19.52 3.23 24.46
N GLU A 364 18.91 2.58 23.46
CA GLU A 364 17.93 1.52 23.65
C GLU A 364 18.52 0.31 24.39
N ALA A 365 19.68 -0.18 23.97
CA ALA A 365 20.35 -1.31 24.62
C ALA A 365 20.68 -1.01 26.09
N ASN A 366 21.08 0.23 26.40
CA ASN A 366 21.32 0.66 27.78
C ASN A 366 20.04 0.75 28.60
N LEU A 367 18.94 1.27 28.03
CA LEU A 367 17.65 1.29 28.72
C LEU A 367 17.14 -0.12 29.01
N VAL A 368 17.23 -1.05 28.05
CA VAL A 368 16.88 -2.47 28.25
C VAL A 368 17.73 -3.08 29.38
N THR A 369 19.04 -2.82 29.36
CA THR A 369 19.96 -3.34 30.39
C THR A 369 19.65 -2.77 31.78
N LEU A 370 19.30 -1.47 31.87
CA LEU A 370 18.89 -0.84 33.12
C LEU A 370 17.56 -1.43 33.64
N GLY A 371 16.65 -1.84 32.76
CA GLY A 371 15.40 -2.51 33.14
C GLY A 371 15.59 -3.87 33.81
N LEU A 372 16.73 -4.54 33.57
CA LEU A 372 17.07 -5.79 34.27
C LEU A 372 17.38 -5.57 35.76
N LEU A 373 17.58 -4.32 36.18
CA LEU A 373 17.83 -3.96 37.57
C LEU A 373 16.48 -3.64 38.28
N PRO A 374 16.17 -4.29 39.43
CA PRO A 374 14.91 -4.12 40.16
C PRO A 374 14.49 -2.66 40.47
N PRO A 375 15.39 -1.73 40.87
CA PRO A 375 14.96 -0.37 41.20
C PRO A 375 14.50 0.44 39.97
N PHE A 376 14.91 0.06 38.75
CA PHE A 376 14.58 0.80 37.54
C PHE A 376 13.34 0.25 36.83
N SER A 377 13.10 -1.06 36.86
CA SER A 377 11.90 -1.68 36.25
C SER A 377 10.59 -1.33 36.96
N GLN A 378 10.64 -0.89 38.22
CA GLN A 378 9.46 -0.50 39.00
C GLN A 378 9.02 0.95 38.78
N ILE A 379 9.81 1.75 38.05
CA ILE A 379 9.46 3.15 37.75
C ILE A 379 8.40 3.15 36.65
N SER A 380 7.22 3.73 36.91
CA SER A 380 6.11 3.76 35.93
C SER A 380 6.53 4.38 34.59
N SER A 381 7.37 5.42 34.62
CA SER A 381 7.89 6.10 33.43
C SER A 381 8.97 5.31 32.66
N TYR A 382 9.49 4.20 33.21
CA TYR A 382 10.50 3.38 32.52
C TYR A 382 9.92 2.73 31.27
N GLN A 383 8.69 2.20 31.36
CA GLN A 383 8.03 1.58 30.21
C GLN A 383 7.76 2.61 29.11
N ASP A 384 7.29 3.81 29.47
CA ASP A 384 7.11 4.90 28.52
C ASP A 384 8.42 5.28 27.80
N LEU A 385 9.53 5.39 28.56
CA LEU A 385 10.85 5.69 28.00
C LEU A 385 11.35 4.58 27.07
N LEU A 386 11.12 3.32 27.42
CA LEU A 386 11.49 2.19 26.57
C LEU A 386 10.67 2.20 25.28
N THR A 387 9.34 2.34 25.37
CA THR A 387 8.45 2.42 24.20
C THR A 387 8.82 3.57 23.27
N LEU A 388 9.06 4.77 23.82
CA LEU A 388 9.45 5.94 23.02
C LEU A 388 10.83 5.77 22.38
N THR A 389 11.78 5.15 23.08
CA THR A 389 13.12 4.92 22.52
C THR A 389 13.09 3.85 21.43
N SER A 390 12.35 2.76 21.63
CA SER A 390 12.16 1.73 20.61
C SER A 390 11.42 2.27 19.38
N ALA A 391 10.36 3.06 19.58
CA ALA A 391 9.66 3.73 18.49
C ALA A 391 10.60 4.71 17.74
N TYR A 392 11.47 5.42 18.46
CA TYR A 392 12.48 6.28 17.84
C TYR A 392 13.52 5.48 17.04
N THR A 393 14.10 4.41 17.58
CA THR A 393 15.03 3.55 16.83
C THR A 393 14.36 3.00 15.57
N HIS A 394 13.13 2.53 15.68
CA HIS A 394 12.37 2.00 14.55
C HIS A 394 12.01 3.09 13.52
N SER A 395 11.77 4.33 13.95
CA SER A 395 11.57 5.47 13.03
C SER A 395 12.78 5.73 12.13
N LEU A 396 13.99 5.41 12.58
CA LEU A 396 15.19 5.51 11.74
C LEU A 396 15.18 4.46 10.61
N THR A 397 14.68 3.26 10.88
CA THR A 397 14.45 2.22 9.86
C THR A 397 13.39 2.67 8.85
N VAL A 398 12.28 3.26 9.32
CA VAL A 398 11.25 3.85 8.46
C VAL A 398 11.85 4.91 7.54
N LEU A 399 12.66 5.84 8.07
CA LEU A 399 13.31 6.88 7.27
C LEU A 399 14.25 6.28 6.22
N LYS A 400 15.01 5.24 6.56
CA LYS A 400 15.87 4.53 5.61
C LYS A 400 15.05 3.87 4.49
N SER A 401 13.96 3.17 4.82
CA SER A 401 13.06 2.57 3.82
C SER A 401 12.35 3.61 2.96
N ALA A 402 12.06 4.79 3.51
CA ALA A 402 11.51 5.90 2.73
C ALA A 402 12.53 6.44 1.73
N SER A 403 13.81 6.53 2.12
CA SER A 403 14.90 6.87 1.20
C SER A 403 15.03 5.87 0.06
N THR A 404 15.02 4.55 0.34
CA THR A 404 15.17 3.53 -0.71
C THR A 404 13.99 3.48 -1.67
N LEU A 405 12.77 3.70 -1.17
CA LEU A 405 11.59 3.88 -2.01
C LEU A 405 11.73 5.12 -2.89
N THR A 406 12.20 6.23 -2.33
CA THR A 406 12.42 7.48 -3.07
C THR A 406 13.40 7.29 -4.22
N ASP A 407 14.51 6.60 -3.98
CA ASP A 407 15.51 6.30 -5.01
C ASP A 407 14.90 5.43 -6.13
N SER A 408 14.20 4.36 -5.76
CA SER A 408 13.55 3.45 -6.72
C SER A 408 12.46 4.15 -7.54
N ALA A 409 11.64 4.98 -6.89
CA ALA A 409 10.60 5.77 -7.55
C ALA A 409 11.20 6.82 -8.51
N THR A 410 12.33 7.43 -8.13
CA THR A 410 13.06 8.39 -8.97
C THR A 410 13.61 7.70 -10.22
N SER A 411 14.25 6.54 -10.08
CA SER A 411 14.73 5.76 -11.23
C SER A 411 13.59 5.34 -12.17
N LEU A 412 12.46 4.89 -11.61
CA LEU A 412 11.28 4.54 -12.39
C LEU A 412 10.71 5.75 -13.15
N ALA A 413 10.58 6.90 -12.48
CA ALA A 413 10.12 8.14 -13.12
C ALA A 413 11.06 8.59 -14.24
N ASN A 414 12.38 8.53 -14.03
CA ASN A 414 13.37 8.88 -15.05
C ASN A 414 13.30 7.94 -16.27
N TYR A 415 13.05 6.64 -16.04
CA TYR A 415 12.81 5.70 -17.13
C TYR A 415 11.55 6.07 -17.93
N ILE A 416 10.42 6.33 -17.26
CA ILE A 416 9.15 6.68 -17.91
C ILE A 416 9.29 7.96 -18.73
N LEU A 417 10.00 8.96 -18.20
CA LEU A 417 10.25 10.23 -18.89
C LEU A 417 11.22 10.08 -20.07
N GLY A 418 11.93 8.94 -20.18
CA GLY A 418 12.88 8.65 -21.26
C GLY A 418 14.31 9.13 -20.99
N SER A 419 14.62 9.50 -19.75
CA SER A 419 15.94 9.99 -19.32
C SER A 419 16.88 8.86 -18.86
N ASP A 420 16.37 7.62 -18.71
CA ASP A 420 17.14 6.44 -18.27
C ASP A 420 16.84 5.19 -19.12
N ASN A 421 17.80 4.26 -19.18
CA ASN A 421 17.79 3.03 -19.96
C ASN A 421 17.70 1.73 -19.12
N GLY A 422 17.23 1.82 -17.87
CA GLY A 422 17.02 0.66 -17.01
C GLY A 422 15.97 -0.35 -17.52
N ASP A 423 15.93 -1.54 -16.91
CA ASP A 423 14.89 -2.52 -17.16
C ASP A 423 13.57 -2.09 -16.47
N PRO A 424 12.49 -1.81 -17.23
CA PRO A 424 11.23 -1.36 -16.67
C PRO A 424 10.62 -2.36 -15.68
N VAL A 425 10.76 -3.67 -15.93
CA VAL A 425 10.15 -4.69 -15.08
C VAL A 425 10.86 -4.73 -13.73
N ALA A 426 12.19 -4.65 -13.75
CA ALA A 426 13.00 -4.54 -12.54
C ALA A 426 12.69 -3.26 -11.76
N LEU A 427 12.55 -2.11 -12.45
CA LEU A 427 12.25 -0.83 -11.80
C LEU A 427 10.88 -0.85 -11.13
N ILE A 428 9.82 -1.27 -11.84
CA ILE A 428 8.46 -1.35 -11.28
C ILE A 428 8.40 -2.33 -10.11
N SER A 429 8.99 -3.52 -10.25
CA SER A 429 8.99 -4.52 -9.17
C SER A 429 9.76 -4.05 -7.94
N SER A 430 10.91 -3.39 -8.13
CA SER A 430 11.70 -2.81 -7.04
C SER A 430 10.92 -1.72 -6.28
N THR A 431 10.28 -0.78 -6.99
CA THR A 431 9.50 0.30 -6.36
C THR A 431 8.28 -0.27 -5.63
N ARG A 432 7.61 -1.30 -6.18
CA ARG A 432 6.50 -1.98 -5.50
C ARG A 432 6.97 -2.64 -4.20
N LEU A 433 8.09 -3.35 -4.24
CA LEU A 433 8.68 -4.00 -3.06
C LEU A 433 9.09 -2.98 -1.98
N GLN A 434 9.71 -1.87 -2.37
CA GLN A 434 10.09 -0.82 -1.42
C GLN A 434 8.85 -0.14 -0.81
N SER A 435 7.79 0.04 -1.60
CA SER A 435 6.51 0.59 -1.10
C SER A 435 5.85 -0.36 -0.10
N GLU A 436 5.91 -1.67 -0.33
CA GLU A 436 5.45 -2.69 0.60
C GLU A 436 6.26 -2.67 1.89
N THR A 437 7.58 -2.67 1.76
CA THR A 437 8.51 -2.62 2.90
C THR A 437 8.22 -1.41 3.77
N LEU A 438 8.13 -0.21 3.18
CA LEU A 438 7.87 1.01 3.92
C LEU A 438 6.51 1.00 4.62
N TYR A 439 5.47 0.48 3.97
CA TYR A 439 4.15 0.34 4.59
C TYR A 439 4.22 -0.55 5.84
N GLN A 440 4.89 -1.70 5.75
CA GLN A 440 5.07 -2.61 6.88
C GLN A 440 5.85 -1.93 8.02
N GLN A 441 6.94 -1.21 7.70
CA GLN A 441 7.71 -0.47 8.70
C GLN A 441 6.88 0.61 9.41
N LEU A 442 6.06 1.35 8.66
CA LEU A 442 5.14 2.35 9.22
C LEU A 442 4.03 1.73 10.06
N ALA A 443 3.49 0.59 9.65
CA ALA A 443 2.47 -0.14 10.42
C ALA A 443 3.03 -0.63 11.76
N LEU A 444 4.26 -1.14 11.76
CA LEU A 444 4.97 -1.52 12.98
C LEU A 444 5.23 -0.29 13.87
N LEU A 445 5.69 0.83 13.30
CA LEU A 445 5.90 2.08 14.05
C LEU A 445 4.60 2.56 14.71
N ASP A 446 3.50 2.54 13.96
CA ASP A 446 2.20 2.97 14.46
C ASP A 446 1.68 2.04 15.57
N GLY A 447 1.93 0.73 15.46
CA GLY A 447 1.57 -0.26 16.48
C GLY A 447 2.44 -0.21 17.74
N MET A 448 3.68 0.28 17.65
CA MET A 448 4.55 0.53 18.80
C MET A 448 4.08 1.73 19.64
N LEU A 449 3.35 2.67 19.02
CA LEU A 449 2.88 3.89 19.67
C LEU A 449 1.44 3.70 20.20
N PRO A 450 1.20 3.92 21.51
CA PRO A 450 -0.14 3.81 22.08
C PRO A 450 -1.18 4.76 21.41
N PRO A 451 -2.49 4.51 21.54
CA PRO A 451 -3.51 5.42 20.99
C PRO A 451 -3.48 6.80 21.68
N ASP A 452 -3.27 6.81 22.99
CA ASP A 452 -3.15 8.00 23.82
C ASP A 452 -1.68 8.33 24.10
N PRO A 453 -1.32 9.62 24.25
CA PRO A 453 0.05 10.00 24.58
C PRO A 453 0.47 9.38 25.92
N PRO A 454 1.67 8.78 26.02
CA PRO A 454 2.23 8.34 27.30
C PRO A 454 2.24 9.49 28.32
N PRO A 455 2.11 9.22 29.64
CA PRO A 455 2.11 10.25 30.68
C PRO A 455 3.25 11.27 30.62
N LEU A 456 4.43 10.87 30.13
CA LEU A 456 5.57 11.76 29.89
C LEU A 456 5.36 12.81 28.78
N LEU A 457 4.38 12.60 27.90
CA LEU A 457 4.07 13.42 26.73
C LEU A 457 2.70 14.10 26.84
N THR A 458 2.04 14.09 28.00
CA THR A 458 0.74 14.77 28.19
C THR A 458 0.81 16.26 27.85
N SER A 459 1.92 16.94 28.15
CA SER A 459 2.15 18.35 27.78
C SER A 459 2.36 18.57 26.27
N ARG A 460 2.48 17.50 25.49
CA ARG A 460 2.67 17.49 24.03
C ARG A 460 1.60 16.66 23.30
N GLN A 461 0.41 16.55 23.88
CA GLN A 461 -0.70 15.77 23.33
C GLN A 461 -1.01 16.14 21.88
N GLU A 462 -1.06 17.43 21.55
CA GLU A 462 -1.31 17.90 20.18
C GLU A 462 -0.24 17.41 19.18
N SER A 463 1.04 17.49 19.55
CA SER A 463 2.14 16.99 18.71
C SER A 463 2.08 15.47 18.53
N TYR A 464 1.68 14.74 19.57
CA TYR A 464 1.51 13.29 19.52
C TYR A 464 0.37 12.89 18.57
N GLN A 465 -0.77 13.56 18.66
CA GLN A 465 -1.90 13.32 17.78
C GLN A 465 -1.58 13.71 16.33
N SER A 466 -0.84 14.79 16.11
CA SER A 466 -0.33 15.17 14.80
C SER A 466 0.59 14.09 14.21
N LEU A 467 1.49 13.50 15.02
CA LEU A 467 2.33 12.37 14.60
C LEU A 467 1.48 11.15 14.19
N LYS A 468 0.51 10.74 15.02
CA LYS A 468 -0.39 9.60 14.71
C LYS A 468 -1.20 9.85 13.43
N SER A 469 -1.72 11.06 13.26
CA SER A 469 -2.40 11.47 12.02
C SER A 469 -1.47 11.45 10.80
N GLY A 470 -0.22 11.89 10.96
CA GLY A 470 0.81 11.82 9.94
C GLY A 470 1.16 10.38 9.55
N LEU A 471 1.28 9.46 10.51
CA LEU A 471 1.49 8.04 10.27
C LEU A 471 0.31 7.40 9.53
N PHE A 472 -0.92 7.73 9.93
CA PHE A 472 -2.12 7.28 9.24
C PHE A 472 -2.14 7.76 7.78
N THR A 473 -1.86 9.05 7.56
CA THR A 473 -1.79 9.67 6.23
C THR A 473 -0.70 9.03 5.37
N ALA A 474 0.50 8.80 5.92
CA ALA A 474 1.61 8.16 5.21
C ALA A 474 1.27 6.71 4.81
N LYS A 475 0.65 5.93 5.71
CA LYS A 475 0.18 4.58 5.40
C LYS A 475 -0.88 4.59 4.30
N LYS A 476 -1.86 5.49 4.38
CA LYS A 476 -2.89 5.66 3.35
C LYS A 476 -2.25 5.99 2.00
N ALA A 477 -1.32 6.95 1.96
CA ALA A 477 -0.60 7.33 0.74
C ALA A 477 0.22 6.17 0.14
N LEU A 478 0.77 5.27 0.97
CA LEU A 478 1.44 4.07 0.46
C LEU A 478 0.47 3.02 -0.07
N LEU A 479 -0.70 2.87 0.54
CA LEU A 479 -1.75 1.99 -0.02
C LEU A 479 -2.22 2.51 -1.38
N THR A 480 -2.42 3.81 -1.53
CA THR A 480 -2.78 4.41 -2.83
C THR A 480 -1.63 4.26 -3.84
N THR A 481 -0.38 4.48 -3.41
CA THR A 481 0.81 4.27 -4.25
C THR A 481 0.93 2.81 -4.73
N LYS A 482 0.69 1.83 -3.86
CA LYS A 482 0.68 0.41 -4.23
C LYS A 482 -0.36 0.11 -5.29
N ALA A 483 -1.59 0.62 -5.12
CA ALA A 483 -2.67 0.45 -6.09
C ALA A 483 -2.31 1.11 -7.44
N ALA A 484 -1.73 2.30 -7.42
CA ALA A 484 -1.26 3.00 -8.61
C ALA A 484 -0.15 2.21 -9.33
N LEU A 485 0.88 1.76 -8.60
CA LEU A 485 1.99 0.96 -9.12
C LEU A 485 1.52 -0.38 -9.72
N ALA A 486 0.47 -0.99 -9.17
CA ALA A 486 -0.12 -2.20 -9.73
C ALA A 486 -0.74 -1.98 -11.12
N SER A 487 -1.36 -0.80 -11.34
CA SER A 487 -1.92 -0.41 -12.64
C SER A 487 -0.88 0.17 -13.62
N LEU A 488 0.30 0.55 -13.12
CA LEU A 488 1.29 1.30 -13.87
C LEU A 488 1.75 0.63 -15.17
N PRO A 489 2.06 -0.69 -15.24
CA PRO A 489 2.52 -1.32 -16.49
C PRO A 489 1.56 -1.12 -17.66
N GLU A 490 0.25 -1.18 -17.41
CA GLU A 490 -0.77 -0.94 -18.43
C GLU A 490 -0.87 0.55 -18.79
N LEU A 491 -0.78 1.43 -17.78
CA LEU A 491 -0.82 2.89 -17.99
C LEU A 491 0.30 3.39 -18.91
N ILE A 492 1.53 2.93 -18.68
CA ILE A 492 2.70 3.33 -19.49
C ILE A 492 2.88 2.46 -20.74
N ALA A 493 1.91 1.60 -21.06
CA ALA A 493 1.96 0.72 -22.22
C ALA A 493 3.22 -0.15 -22.29
N LEU A 494 3.58 -0.80 -21.17
CA LEU A 494 4.76 -1.66 -21.12
C LEU A 494 4.65 -2.79 -22.17
N GLY A 495 5.67 -2.97 -23.02
CA GLY A 495 5.66 -3.94 -24.11
C GLY A 495 4.74 -3.62 -25.30
N LYS A 496 4.06 -2.47 -25.32
CA LYS A 496 3.16 -2.05 -26.41
C LYS A 496 3.19 -0.53 -26.63
N ARG A 497 2.29 -0.03 -27.48
CA ARG A 497 2.03 1.41 -27.64
C ARG A 497 0.63 1.73 -27.15
N ALA A 498 0.47 2.87 -26.48
CA ALA A 498 -0.85 3.40 -26.13
C ALA A 498 -0.86 4.92 -26.27
N LYS A 499 -2.04 5.48 -26.52
CA LYS A 499 -2.29 6.91 -26.63
C LYS A 499 -3.32 7.33 -25.60
N TYR A 500 -3.16 8.50 -25.01
CA TYR A 500 -4.14 9.11 -24.12
C TYR A 500 -4.57 10.47 -24.66
N LEU A 501 -5.86 10.77 -24.56
CA LEU A 501 -6.37 12.11 -24.84
C LEU A 501 -6.12 12.99 -23.62
N VAL A 502 -5.41 14.11 -23.77
CA VAL A 502 -5.24 15.08 -22.68
C VAL A 502 -6.08 16.32 -22.98
N LEU A 503 -7.06 16.61 -22.13
CA LEU A 503 -7.95 17.76 -22.25
C LEU A 503 -7.40 18.91 -21.41
N PHE A 504 -7.03 20.03 -22.05
CA PHE A 504 -6.63 21.24 -21.34
C PHE A 504 -7.86 22.06 -21.00
N GLN A 505 -8.20 22.08 -19.71
CA GLN A 505 -9.42 22.67 -19.18
C GLN A 505 -9.12 24.03 -18.56
N ASN A 506 -9.56 25.10 -19.23
CA ASN A 506 -9.41 26.46 -18.74
C ASN A 506 -10.46 26.73 -17.65
N ASN A 507 -10.06 26.60 -16.39
CA ASN A 507 -10.94 26.81 -15.24
C ASN A 507 -11.29 28.29 -14.97
N MET A 508 -10.73 29.24 -15.73
CA MET A 508 -11.20 30.63 -15.76
C MET A 508 -12.53 30.77 -16.49
N GLU A 509 -12.90 29.77 -17.29
CA GLU A 509 -14.25 29.55 -17.79
C GLU A 509 -14.71 28.17 -17.30
N LEU A 510 -15.17 28.11 -16.07
CA LEU A 510 -15.44 26.85 -15.37
C LEU A 510 -16.50 26.01 -16.10
N ARG A 511 -16.26 24.69 -16.16
CA ARG A 511 -17.18 23.65 -16.64
C ARG A 511 -17.20 22.52 -15.62
N ALA A 512 -18.14 21.60 -15.76
CA ALA A 512 -18.45 20.58 -14.76
C ALA A 512 -17.22 19.79 -14.29
N THR A 513 -16.32 19.41 -15.21
CA THR A 513 -15.13 18.61 -14.90
C THR A 513 -13.84 19.41 -14.77
N GLY A 514 -13.87 20.74 -14.75
CA GLY A 514 -12.65 21.52 -14.57
C GLY A 514 -12.60 22.83 -15.34
N GLY A 515 -13.19 22.94 -16.52
CA GLY A 515 -13.06 24.15 -17.33
C GLY A 515 -13.34 23.95 -18.81
N PHE A 516 -13.39 25.04 -19.56
CA PHE A 516 -13.59 25.01 -21.00
C PHE A 516 -12.42 24.31 -21.71
N ILE A 517 -12.71 23.34 -22.58
CA ILE A 517 -11.69 22.61 -23.33
C ILE A 517 -11.30 23.43 -24.55
N GLY A 518 -10.27 24.26 -24.41
CA GLY A 518 -9.77 25.10 -25.50
C GLY A 518 -8.79 24.37 -26.44
N SER A 519 -8.10 23.38 -25.92
CA SER A 519 -7.09 22.60 -26.65
C SER A 519 -7.01 21.20 -26.04
N PHE A 520 -6.38 20.29 -26.78
CA PHE A 520 -6.10 18.94 -26.30
C PHE A 520 -4.76 18.45 -26.84
N ALA A 521 -4.22 17.40 -26.25
CA ALA A 521 -3.03 16.71 -26.73
C ALA A 521 -3.27 15.22 -26.88
N ILE A 522 -2.41 14.57 -27.66
CA ILE A 522 -2.31 13.10 -27.68
C ILE A 522 -1.02 12.73 -26.97
N LEU A 523 -1.11 12.10 -25.81
CA LEU A 523 0.03 11.62 -25.04
C LEU A 523 0.33 10.18 -25.41
N SER A 524 1.44 9.92 -26.09
CA SER A 524 1.79 8.57 -26.53
C SER A 524 2.85 7.94 -25.64
N PHE A 525 2.63 6.69 -25.25
CA PHE A 525 3.62 5.83 -24.62
C PHE A 525 4.04 4.71 -25.57
N GLU A 526 5.33 4.36 -25.53
CA GLU A 526 5.90 3.21 -26.21
C GLU A 526 6.84 2.45 -25.27
N ASN A 527 6.54 1.18 -25.04
CA ASN A 527 7.33 0.28 -24.21
C ASN A 527 7.68 0.88 -22.83
N GLY A 528 6.70 1.45 -22.14
CA GLY A 528 6.91 2.05 -20.82
C GLY A 528 7.46 3.47 -20.82
N ARG A 529 7.72 4.07 -21.99
CA ARG A 529 8.32 5.39 -22.10
C ARG A 529 7.41 6.38 -22.78
N LEU A 530 7.45 7.61 -22.29
CA LEU A 530 6.81 8.74 -22.93
C LEU A 530 7.47 9.00 -24.30
N TYR A 531 6.68 8.92 -25.37
CA TYR A 531 7.16 9.00 -26.75
C TYR A 531 6.92 10.39 -27.37
N ASP A 532 5.66 10.82 -27.46
CA ASP A 532 5.27 12.11 -28.03
C ASP A 532 4.13 12.79 -27.24
N PHE A 533 3.92 14.08 -27.52
CA PHE A 533 2.88 14.90 -26.92
C PHE A 533 2.36 16.02 -27.85
N PRO A 534 1.89 15.72 -29.08
CA PRO A 534 1.37 16.75 -29.99
C PRO A 534 0.11 17.44 -29.43
N ILE A 535 0.09 18.77 -29.50
CA ILE A 535 -1.01 19.65 -29.07
C ILE A 535 -1.84 20.12 -30.27
N TYR A 536 -3.16 20.19 -30.08
CA TYR A 536 -4.15 20.59 -31.07
C TYR A 536 -5.10 21.64 -30.49
N ASP A 537 -5.59 22.53 -31.37
CA ASP A 537 -6.74 23.36 -31.03
C ASP A 537 -8.01 22.52 -31.13
N VAL A 538 -8.92 22.64 -30.16
CA VAL A 538 -10.21 21.92 -30.16
C VAL A 538 -11.03 22.20 -31.42
N TYR A 539 -10.96 23.41 -31.97
CA TYR A 539 -11.71 23.79 -33.18
C TYR A 539 -11.24 23.04 -34.43
N GLN A 540 -10.00 22.51 -34.43
CA GLN A 540 -9.52 21.64 -35.50
C GLN A 540 -10.29 20.31 -35.51
N ALA A 541 -10.58 19.74 -34.34
CA ALA A 541 -11.39 18.53 -34.24
C ALA A 541 -12.86 18.84 -34.54
N ASP A 542 -13.42 19.87 -33.89
CA ASP A 542 -14.84 20.24 -34.04
C ASP A 542 -15.22 20.55 -35.50
N GLY A 543 -14.34 21.21 -36.25
CA GLY A 543 -14.55 21.50 -37.67
C GLY A 543 -14.56 20.27 -38.58
N GLN A 544 -14.05 19.12 -38.13
CA GLN A 544 -14.09 17.85 -38.87
C GLN A 544 -15.31 16.98 -38.52
N LEU A 545 -16.13 17.40 -37.55
CA LEU A 545 -17.31 16.63 -37.17
C LEU A 545 -18.32 16.60 -38.31
N LYS A 546 -18.63 15.39 -38.80
CA LYS A 546 -19.64 15.19 -39.85
C LYS A 546 -21.01 14.94 -39.22
N GLY A 547 -22.00 15.75 -39.60
CA GLY A 547 -23.38 15.62 -39.14
C GLY A 547 -23.68 16.42 -37.87
N HIS A 548 -24.86 16.17 -37.32
CA HIS A 548 -25.40 16.85 -36.13
C HIS A 548 -25.45 15.89 -34.95
N VAL A 549 -24.94 16.34 -33.82
CA VAL A 549 -25.02 15.68 -32.53
C VAL A 549 -25.82 16.60 -31.61
N GLU A 550 -26.96 16.11 -31.14
CA GLU A 550 -27.83 16.91 -30.29
C GLU A 550 -27.13 17.23 -28.95
N PRO A 551 -26.97 18.51 -28.56
CA PRO A 551 -26.37 18.87 -27.30
C PRO A 551 -27.32 18.65 -26.11
N PRO A 552 -26.78 18.46 -24.90
CA PRO A 552 -27.57 18.52 -23.67
C PRO A 552 -28.43 19.79 -23.62
N LEU A 553 -29.67 19.69 -23.13
CA LEU A 553 -30.63 20.80 -23.14
C LEU A 553 -30.07 22.10 -22.53
N PRO A 554 -29.31 22.09 -21.42
CA PRO A 554 -28.71 23.32 -20.90
C PRO A 554 -27.68 23.92 -21.84
N ILE A 555 -26.88 23.11 -22.55
CA ILE A 555 -25.96 23.61 -23.58
C ILE A 555 -26.76 24.26 -24.71
N LYS A 556 -27.80 23.56 -25.20
CA LYS A 556 -28.65 24.06 -26.28
C LYS A 556 -29.37 25.36 -25.94
N ASN A 557 -30.03 25.39 -24.79
CA ASN A 557 -30.97 26.45 -24.43
C ASN A 557 -30.29 27.64 -23.74
N ILE A 558 -29.18 27.42 -23.03
CA ILE A 558 -28.50 28.45 -22.25
C ILE A 558 -27.26 28.98 -22.98
N LEU A 559 -26.36 28.11 -23.48
CA LEU A 559 -25.24 28.59 -24.33
C LEU A 559 -25.70 28.97 -25.74
N GLY A 560 -26.80 28.39 -26.23
CA GLY A 560 -27.27 28.62 -27.60
C GLY A 560 -26.53 27.79 -28.66
N GLU A 561 -25.79 26.76 -28.23
CA GLU A 561 -25.09 25.87 -29.15
C GLU A 561 -26.09 24.92 -29.82
N ALA A 562 -26.22 25.02 -31.14
CA ALA A 562 -27.12 24.17 -31.89
C ALA A 562 -26.61 22.72 -31.95
N ASN A 563 -25.30 22.51 -32.01
CA ASN A 563 -24.66 21.22 -32.19
C ASN A 563 -23.68 20.95 -31.03
N TRP A 564 -23.47 19.68 -30.69
CA TRP A 564 -22.55 19.28 -29.62
C TRP A 564 -21.17 18.93 -30.16
N TYR A 565 -20.14 19.35 -29.43
CA TYR A 565 -18.76 19.35 -29.88
C TYR A 565 -17.80 18.87 -28.79
N LEU A 566 -16.54 18.59 -29.16
CA LEU A 566 -15.50 18.15 -28.23
C LEU A 566 -15.25 19.19 -27.13
N ARG A 567 -15.29 20.49 -27.48
CA ARG A 567 -15.06 21.61 -26.54
C ARG A 567 -16.02 21.66 -25.35
N ASP A 568 -17.23 21.13 -25.51
CA ASP A 568 -18.28 21.06 -24.50
C ASP A 568 -18.63 19.61 -24.12
N SER A 569 -17.77 18.65 -24.47
CA SER A 569 -17.95 17.23 -24.13
C SER A 569 -17.98 16.97 -22.63
N ASN A 570 -17.45 17.90 -21.83
CA ASN A 570 -17.35 17.84 -20.38
C ASN A 570 -18.53 18.46 -19.62
N PHE A 571 -19.73 18.35 -20.17
CA PHE A 571 -20.97 18.81 -19.53
C PHE A 571 -21.34 17.99 -18.29
N ASP A 572 -21.08 16.69 -18.34
CA ASP A 572 -21.38 15.76 -17.25
C ASP A 572 -20.30 15.88 -16.16
N PRO A 573 -20.65 16.14 -14.90
CA PRO A 573 -19.65 16.23 -13.83
C PRO A 573 -19.00 14.90 -13.47
N ASP A 574 -19.58 13.77 -13.88
CA ASP A 574 -18.91 12.47 -13.84
C ASP A 574 -17.82 12.45 -14.92
N PHE A 575 -16.56 12.60 -14.51
CA PHE A 575 -15.46 12.69 -15.46
C PHE A 575 -15.32 11.46 -16.37
N PRO A 576 -15.51 10.20 -15.92
CA PRO A 576 -15.52 9.06 -16.83
C PRO A 576 -16.56 9.18 -17.94
N THR A 577 -17.79 9.62 -17.62
CA THR A 577 -18.84 9.86 -18.62
C THR A 577 -18.42 10.92 -19.64
N SER A 578 -17.85 12.04 -19.17
CA SER A 578 -17.32 13.12 -20.01
C SER A 578 -16.10 12.70 -20.84
N ALA A 579 -15.20 11.90 -20.26
CA ALA A 579 -14.04 11.32 -20.93
C ALA A 579 -14.47 10.45 -22.11
N ARG A 580 -15.38 9.49 -21.89
CA ARG A 580 -15.91 8.64 -22.97
C ARG A 580 -16.59 9.44 -24.07
N ARG A 581 -17.24 10.56 -23.72
CA ARG A 581 -17.81 11.49 -24.69
C ARG A 581 -16.72 12.19 -25.51
N ALA A 582 -15.66 12.67 -24.87
CA ALA A 582 -14.52 13.30 -25.53
C ALA A 582 -13.80 12.32 -26.47
N GLU A 583 -13.56 11.08 -26.03
CA GLU A 583 -12.98 10.00 -26.85
C GLU A 583 -13.84 9.68 -28.07
N TRP A 584 -15.16 9.67 -27.91
CA TRP A 584 -16.08 9.49 -29.02
C TRP A 584 -15.95 10.62 -30.05
N PHE A 585 -15.93 11.89 -29.62
CA PHE A 585 -15.74 13.02 -30.53
C PHE A 585 -14.39 12.96 -31.22
N LEU A 586 -13.31 12.64 -30.50
CA LEU A 586 -11.97 12.47 -31.06
C LEU A 586 -11.95 11.40 -32.16
N ASN A 587 -12.56 10.24 -31.93
CA ASN A 587 -12.67 9.19 -32.92
C ASN A 587 -13.48 9.66 -34.14
N LYS A 588 -14.63 10.30 -33.92
CA LYS A 588 -15.50 10.77 -35.03
C LYS A 588 -14.91 11.89 -35.87
N THR A 589 -14.01 12.69 -35.31
CA THR A 589 -13.43 13.85 -35.98
C THR A 589 -12.06 13.55 -36.59
N LEU A 590 -11.20 12.85 -35.85
CA LEU A 590 -9.79 12.60 -36.22
C LEU A 590 -9.46 11.12 -36.45
N ASN A 591 -10.41 10.20 -36.26
CA ASN A 591 -10.20 8.76 -36.36
C ASN A 591 -9.03 8.26 -35.49
N GLN A 592 -8.91 8.83 -34.28
CA GLN A 592 -7.93 8.44 -33.27
C GLN A 592 -8.64 7.67 -32.15
N GLU A 593 -8.10 6.49 -31.82
CA GLU A 593 -8.47 5.73 -30.64
C GLU A 593 -7.43 5.97 -29.54
N VAL A 594 -7.91 6.02 -28.30
CA VAL A 594 -7.09 6.26 -27.10
C VAL A 594 -7.45 5.24 -26.02
N ALA A 595 -6.49 4.96 -25.14
CA ALA A 595 -6.63 4.04 -24.01
C ALA A 595 -7.26 4.70 -22.78
N GLY A 596 -7.45 6.02 -22.82
CA GLY A 596 -8.06 6.79 -21.75
C GLY A 596 -7.93 8.30 -21.99
N THR A 597 -8.48 9.06 -21.07
CA THR A 597 -8.52 10.52 -21.11
C THR A 597 -8.01 11.12 -19.80
N ILE A 598 -7.15 12.12 -19.91
CA ILE A 598 -6.59 12.90 -18.81
C ILE A 598 -7.21 14.29 -18.87
N GLY A 599 -7.80 14.76 -17.78
CA GLY A 599 -8.24 16.15 -17.61
C GLY A 599 -7.16 16.93 -16.87
N LEU A 600 -6.69 18.03 -17.45
CA LEU A 600 -5.68 18.90 -16.83
C LEU A 600 -6.20 20.33 -16.80
N THR A 601 -6.42 20.85 -15.60
CA THR A 601 -6.83 22.26 -15.41
C THR A 601 -5.69 23.23 -15.64
N LEU A 602 -6.00 24.51 -15.85
CA LEU A 602 -4.97 25.56 -15.95
C LEU A 602 -4.18 25.72 -14.63
N ASP A 603 -4.81 25.53 -13.47
CA ASP A 603 -4.08 25.54 -12.19
C ASP A 603 -3.10 24.36 -12.08
N ALA A 604 -3.44 23.18 -12.62
CA ALA A 604 -2.48 22.09 -12.71
C ALA A 604 -1.28 22.46 -13.60
N MET A 605 -1.51 23.16 -14.71
CA MET A 605 -0.43 23.68 -15.55
C MET A 605 0.47 24.66 -14.79
N ARG A 606 -0.11 25.53 -13.95
CA ARG A 606 0.67 26.44 -13.10
C ARG A 606 1.53 25.69 -12.09
N SER A 607 1.00 24.66 -11.44
CA SER A 607 1.77 23.81 -10.53
C SER A 607 2.92 23.07 -11.22
N LEU A 608 2.73 22.62 -12.47
CA LEU A 608 3.82 22.05 -13.25
C LEU A 608 4.89 23.10 -13.61
N LEU A 609 4.49 24.33 -13.93
CA LEU A 609 5.43 25.43 -14.21
C LEU A 609 6.20 25.92 -12.97
N GLN A 610 5.59 25.86 -11.79
CA GLN A 610 6.28 26.08 -10.51
C GLN A 610 7.44 25.09 -10.34
N LEU A 611 7.24 23.84 -10.76
CA LEU A 611 8.21 22.78 -10.67
C LEU A 611 9.33 22.91 -11.72
N THR A 612 9.00 23.19 -12.98
CA THR A 612 10.00 23.32 -14.05
C THR A 612 10.81 24.61 -13.97
N GLY A 613 10.30 25.61 -13.25
CA GLY A 613 10.77 26.98 -13.30
C GLY A 613 10.35 27.69 -14.61
N PRO A 614 10.68 28.98 -14.75
CA PRO A 614 10.32 29.78 -15.91
C PRO A 614 10.91 29.22 -17.22
N LEU A 615 10.09 29.18 -18.26
CA LEU A 615 10.41 28.65 -19.58
C LEU A 615 10.60 29.79 -20.57
N LYS A 616 11.75 29.81 -21.25
CA LYS A 616 12.01 30.78 -22.32
C LYS A 616 11.50 30.22 -23.65
N LEU A 617 10.57 30.91 -24.28
CA LEU A 617 10.05 30.58 -25.60
C LEU A 617 10.79 31.43 -26.63
N ALA A 618 11.77 30.84 -27.32
CA ALA A 618 12.63 31.56 -28.27
C ALA A 618 11.81 32.20 -29.41
N ASP A 619 10.81 31.49 -29.93
CA ASP A 619 9.97 31.93 -31.05
C ASP A 619 9.12 33.16 -30.69
N TYR A 620 8.80 33.34 -29.41
CA TYR A 620 7.98 34.45 -28.90
C TYR A 620 8.81 35.54 -28.20
N GLN A 621 10.10 35.28 -27.96
CA GLN A 621 10.98 36.14 -27.14
C GLN A 621 10.40 36.44 -25.75
N GLU A 622 9.66 35.48 -25.20
CA GLU A 622 8.93 35.60 -23.94
C GLU A 622 9.42 34.58 -22.91
N THR A 623 9.24 34.91 -21.63
CA THR A 623 9.43 33.96 -20.53
C THR A 623 8.08 33.66 -19.90
N ILE A 624 7.69 32.38 -19.92
CA ILE A 624 6.44 31.88 -19.37
C ILE A 624 6.73 31.20 -18.04
N GLY A 625 5.97 31.57 -17.01
CA GLY A 625 6.03 30.95 -15.69
C GLY A 625 4.66 30.93 -15.03
N GLU A 626 4.62 30.47 -13.79
CA GLU A 626 3.39 30.30 -13.01
C GLU A 626 2.51 31.56 -12.89
N GLY A 627 3.14 32.74 -12.90
CA GLY A 627 2.48 34.02 -12.65
C GLY A 627 1.92 34.68 -13.91
N ASN A 628 2.35 34.27 -15.10
CA ASN A 628 1.94 34.91 -16.36
C ASN A 628 1.40 33.92 -17.41
N VAL A 629 1.53 32.60 -17.23
CA VAL A 629 1.06 31.59 -18.21
C VAL A 629 -0.38 31.81 -18.63
N TYR A 630 -1.25 32.17 -17.71
CA TYR A 630 -2.66 32.47 -18.00
C TYR A 630 -2.80 33.68 -18.94
N GLU A 631 -2.25 34.82 -18.52
CA GLU A 631 -2.38 36.08 -19.27
C GLU A 631 -1.76 35.96 -20.66
N ARG A 632 -0.61 35.28 -20.77
CA ARG A 632 0.07 35.05 -22.05
C ARG A 632 -0.68 34.06 -22.93
N ALA A 633 -1.18 32.95 -22.38
CA ALA A 633 -2.01 32.01 -23.11
C ALA A 633 -3.29 32.67 -23.63
N GLN A 634 -3.93 33.51 -22.82
CA GLN A 634 -5.11 34.26 -23.24
C GLN A 634 -4.78 35.30 -24.32
N TYR A 635 -3.67 36.02 -24.18
CA TYR A 635 -3.21 36.99 -25.17
C TYR A 635 -2.97 36.34 -26.53
N HIS A 636 -2.17 35.28 -26.60
CA HIS A 636 -1.84 34.60 -27.86
C HIS A 636 -2.99 33.75 -28.42
N ALA A 637 -3.96 33.37 -27.58
CA ALA A 637 -5.16 32.66 -28.03
C ALA A 637 -6.18 33.56 -28.73
N GLU A 638 -6.30 34.82 -28.30
CA GLU A 638 -7.50 35.62 -28.59
C GLU A 638 -7.18 36.98 -29.23
N VAL A 639 -6.01 37.56 -28.97
CA VAL A 639 -5.63 38.85 -29.58
C VAL A 639 -5.32 38.64 -31.06
N ASN A 640 -6.03 39.37 -31.92
CA ASN A 640 -5.99 39.21 -33.38
C ASN A 640 -6.40 37.82 -33.87
N PHE A 641 -7.20 37.08 -33.10
CA PHE A 641 -7.76 35.81 -33.54
C PHE A 641 -8.68 36.00 -34.75
N PHE A 642 -8.58 35.08 -35.71
CA PHE A 642 -9.51 34.94 -36.83
C PHE A 642 -9.72 33.45 -37.13
N PRO A 643 -10.90 33.06 -37.66
CA PRO A 643 -11.16 31.67 -38.02
C PRO A 643 -10.10 31.10 -38.96
N GLY A 644 -9.45 30.01 -38.55
CA GLY A 644 -8.35 29.36 -39.28
C GLY A 644 -6.94 29.74 -38.81
N SER A 645 -6.79 30.67 -37.87
CA SER A 645 -5.50 31.00 -37.26
C SER A 645 -4.91 29.81 -36.48
N THR A 646 -3.60 29.57 -36.64
CA THR A 646 -2.84 28.55 -35.91
C THR A 646 -2.09 29.11 -34.69
N ALA A 647 -2.13 30.43 -34.47
CA ALA A 647 -1.33 31.10 -33.43
C ALA A 647 -1.50 30.50 -32.03
N LYS A 648 -2.75 30.23 -31.64
CA LYS A 648 -3.06 29.57 -30.35
C LYS A 648 -2.42 28.19 -30.24
N LYS A 649 -2.55 27.37 -31.27
CA LYS A 649 -1.94 26.04 -31.34
C LYS A 649 -0.42 26.15 -31.25
N GLU A 650 0.19 27.01 -32.06
CA GLU A 650 1.64 27.21 -32.10
C GLU A 650 2.20 27.68 -30.75
N PHE A 651 1.52 28.61 -30.07
CA PHE A 651 1.94 29.08 -28.76
C PHE A 651 1.83 27.98 -27.70
N LEU A 652 0.69 27.28 -27.64
CA LEU A 652 0.48 26.20 -26.67
C LEU A 652 1.40 25.01 -26.95
N SER A 653 1.68 24.70 -28.22
CA SER A 653 2.71 23.72 -28.61
C SER A 653 4.08 24.14 -28.09
N SER A 654 4.49 25.39 -28.29
CA SER A 654 5.78 25.90 -27.81
C SER A 654 5.91 25.80 -26.28
N VAL A 655 4.85 26.16 -25.54
CA VAL A 655 4.78 25.98 -24.08
C VAL A 655 4.84 24.50 -23.70
N GLY A 656 4.04 23.66 -24.35
CA GLY A 656 3.96 22.23 -24.08
C GLY A 656 5.29 21.51 -24.32
N ASP A 657 5.95 21.80 -25.44
CA ASP A 657 7.27 21.28 -25.77
C ASP A 657 8.31 21.75 -24.75
N ALA A 658 8.28 23.02 -24.35
CA ALA A 658 9.19 23.54 -23.33
C ALA A 658 8.99 22.86 -21.96
N ILE A 659 7.74 22.62 -21.54
CA ILE A 659 7.44 21.86 -20.32
C ILE A 659 7.91 20.42 -20.46
N PHE A 660 7.60 19.77 -21.58
CA PHE A 660 7.97 18.39 -21.84
C PHE A 660 9.50 18.19 -21.82
N THR A 661 10.25 19.10 -22.45
CA THR A 661 11.71 19.11 -22.38
C THR A 661 12.20 19.36 -20.95
N ALA A 662 11.64 20.34 -20.24
CA ALA A 662 12.06 20.66 -18.88
C ALA A 662 11.80 19.50 -17.88
N LEU A 663 10.68 18.78 -18.03
CA LEU A 663 10.35 17.62 -17.20
C LEU A 663 11.34 16.46 -17.41
N ARG A 664 11.94 16.33 -18.60
CA ARG A 664 12.95 15.32 -18.91
C ARG A 664 14.35 15.65 -18.39
N GLU A 665 14.60 16.90 -17.98
CA GLU A 665 15.89 17.36 -17.47
C GLU A 665 15.98 17.14 -15.94
N PRO A 666 16.70 16.12 -15.44
CA PRO A 666 16.75 15.82 -14.01
C PRO A 666 17.44 16.93 -13.20
N ALA A 667 18.24 17.77 -13.87
CA ALA A 667 18.87 18.94 -13.27
C ALA A 667 17.89 20.08 -12.95
N ARG A 668 16.73 20.12 -13.64
CA ARG A 668 15.67 21.10 -13.38
C ARG A 668 14.59 20.55 -12.47
N VAL A 669 14.14 19.34 -12.76
CA VAL A 669 12.98 18.75 -12.09
C VAL A 669 13.43 17.55 -11.27
N ASN A 670 13.19 17.61 -9.97
CA ASN A 670 13.33 16.47 -9.10
C ASN A 670 12.11 15.55 -9.26
N SER A 671 12.34 14.29 -9.65
CA SER A 671 11.25 13.35 -9.96
C SER A 671 10.37 13.04 -8.75
N LEU A 672 10.90 13.09 -7.52
CA LEU A 672 10.07 12.97 -6.31
C LEU A 672 9.12 14.15 -6.16
N GLN A 673 9.60 15.38 -6.38
CA GLN A 673 8.76 16.57 -6.34
C GLN A 673 7.69 16.55 -7.45
N LEU A 674 8.02 16.01 -8.63
CA LEU A 674 7.03 15.77 -9.68
C LEU A 674 5.94 14.79 -9.21
N LEU A 675 6.33 13.63 -8.68
CA LEU A 675 5.38 12.62 -8.20
C LEU A 675 4.48 13.16 -7.08
N SER A 676 5.05 13.90 -6.11
CA SER A 676 4.25 14.53 -5.05
C SER A 676 3.29 15.57 -5.61
N THR A 677 3.72 16.37 -6.60
CA THR A 677 2.87 17.37 -7.26
C THR A 677 1.72 16.69 -8.00
N LEU A 678 1.99 15.62 -8.76
CA LEU A 678 0.95 14.85 -9.45
C LEU A 678 -0.07 14.26 -8.47
N SER A 679 0.37 13.73 -7.32
CA SER A 679 -0.53 13.24 -6.28
C SER A 679 -1.46 14.34 -5.75
N ILE A 680 -0.91 15.52 -5.44
CA ILE A 680 -1.70 16.69 -4.99
C ILE A 680 -2.71 17.12 -6.05
N LEU A 681 -2.31 17.10 -7.33
CA LEU A 681 -3.21 17.46 -8.44
C LEU A 681 -4.35 16.45 -8.62
N LEU A 682 -4.09 15.15 -8.42
CA LEU A 682 -5.13 14.11 -8.43
C LEU A 682 -6.11 14.24 -7.26
N GLU A 683 -5.60 14.47 -6.05
CA GLU A 683 -6.43 14.67 -4.85
C GLU A 683 -7.29 15.94 -4.95
N SER A 684 -6.72 17.03 -5.47
CA SER A 684 -7.42 18.30 -5.69
C SER A 684 -8.33 18.33 -6.92
N LYS A 685 -8.40 17.23 -7.67
CA LYS A 685 -9.16 17.08 -8.92
C LYS A 685 -8.72 18.02 -10.04
N ASN A 686 -7.55 18.65 -9.91
CA ASN A 686 -6.97 19.51 -10.95
C ASN A 686 -6.28 18.68 -12.04
N LEU A 687 -5.97 17.41 -11.73
CA LEU A 687 -5.65 16.32 -12.64
C LEU A 687 -6.67 15.21 -12.44
N GLN A 688 -7.22 14.64 -13.52
CA GLN A 688 -8.12 13.49 -13.47
C GLN A 688 -7.73 12.50 -14.57
N LEU A 689 -7.85 11.20 -14.32
CA LEU A 689 -7.55 10.16 -15.30
C LEU A 689 -8.68 9.13 -15.36
N SER A 690 -9.33 9.04 -16.51
CA SER A 690 -10.28 7.95 -16.80
C SER A 690 -9.70 7.02 -17.86
N LEU A 691 -9.83 5.73 -17.64
CA LEU A 691 -9.29 4.68 -18.49
C LEU A 691 -10.40 4.00 -19.29
N SER A 692 -10.08 3.64 -20.53
CA SER A 692 -11.01 2.90 -21.39
C SER A 692 -11.24 1.46 -20.93
N LEU A 693 -10.27 0.88 -20.21
CA LEU A 693 -10.33 -0.46 -19.61
C LEU A 693 -11.06 -0.42 -18.25
N PRO A 694 -12.24 -1.03 -18.11
CA PRO A 694 -13.06 -0.93 -16.91
C PRO A 694 -12.38 -1.45 -15.63
N GLU A 695 -11.56 -2.50 -15.72
CA GLU A 695 -10.89 -3.08 -14.57
C GLU A 695 -9.88 -2.11 -13.95
N LEU A 696 -9.14 -1.39 -14.80
CA LEU A 696 -8.19 -0.39 -14.35
C LEU A 696 -8.90 0.89 -13.89
N ASP A 697 -9.94 1.33 -14.60
CA ASP A 697 -10.69 2.54 -14.22
C ASP A 697 -11.31 2.40 -12.83
N ARG A 698 -11.75 1.20 -12.43
CA ARG A 698 -12.25 0.91 -11.07
C ARG A 698 -11.19 1.13 -9.98
N VAL A 699 -9.92 0.84 -10.25
CA VAL A 699 -8.82 1.12 -9.30
C VAL A 699 -8.73 2.63 -9.10
N TRP A 700 -8.72 3.40 -10.20
CA TRP A 700 -8.67 4.85 -10.16
C TRP A 700 -9.94 5.47 -9.55
N GLN A 701 -11.10 4.83 -9.74
CA GLN A 701 -12.36 5.20 -9.09
C GLN A 701 -12.30 5.03 -7.58
N THR A 702 -11.74 3.93 -7.10
CA THR A 702 -11.61 3.64 -5.66
C THR A 702 -10.67 4.63 -4.96
N LEU A 703 -9.68 5.14 -5.71
CA LEU A 703 -8.79 6.21 -5.27
C LEU A 703 -9.41 7.62 -5.43
N ASN A 704 -10.62 7.71 -6.00
CA ASN A 704 -11.31 8.93 -6.44
C ASN A 704 -10.51 9.77 -7.47
N TRP A 705 -9.52 9.21 -8.14
CA TRP A 705 -8.65 9.92 -9.08
C TRP A 705 -9.20 10.01 -10.50
N ASN A 706 -10.21 9.19 -10.82
CA ASN A 706 -10.91 9.27 -12.11
C ASN A 706 -12.03 10.31 -12.13
N GLY A 707 -12.28 11.05 -11.04
CA GLY A 707 -13.31 12.10 -10.99
C GLY A 707 -14.76 11.60 -11.11
N ALA A 708 -15.02 10.31 -10.92
CA ALA A 708 -16.37 9.75 -10.94
C ALA A 708 -17.24 10.32 -9.81
N ILE A 709 -18.55 10.42 -10.03
CA ILE A 709 -19.51 10.68 -8.96
C ILE A 709 -19.54 9.48 -8.02
N GLN A 710 -19.20 9.71 -6.76
CA GLN A 710 -18.99 8.63 -5.81
C GLN A 710 -20.31 8.08 -5.25
N PRO A 711 -20.48 6.74 -5.18
CA PRO A 711 -21.50 6.16 -4.34
C PRO A 711 -21.17 6.49 -2.88
N ALA A 712 -22.16 6.99 -2.14
CA ALA A 712 -22.00 7.26 -0.72
C ALA A 712 -22.10 5.90 0.00
N SER A 713 -20.96 5.26 0.27
CA SER A 713 -20.89 3.88 0.78
C SER A 713 -20.68 3.85 2.29
N CYS A 714 -21.57 3.11 2.97
CA CYS A 714 -21.47 2.76 4.37
C CYS A 714 -20.70 1.44 4.56
N PRO A 715 -20.01 1.24 5.69
CA PRO A 715 -19.48 -0.07 6.07
C PRO A 715 -20.61 -1.10 6.20
N SER A 716 -20.39 -2.33 5.73
CA SER A 716 -21.38 -3.41 5.72
C SER A 716 -21.81 -3.86 7.12
N ASP A 717 -20.92 -3.74 8.10
CA ASP A 717 -21.06 -4.37 9.41
C ASP A 717 -21.61 -3.43 10.50
N VAL A 718 -21.96 -2.19 10.13
CA VAL A 718 -22.40 -1.15 11.08
C VAL A 718 -23.66 -0.49 10.55
N SER A 719 -24.67 -0.31 11.41
CA SER A 719 -25.84 0.53 11.09
C SER A 719 -25.34 1.92 10.72
N CYS A 720 -25.58 2.34 9.48
CA CYS A 720 -24.95 3.54 8.94
C CYS A 720 -25.90 4.32 8.04
N VAL A 721 -25.88 5.64 8.21
CA VAL A 721 -26.59 6.61 7.39
C VAL A 721 -25.56 7.36 6.55
N SER A 722 -25.72 7.31 5.23
CA SER A 722 -24.82 7.98 4.28
C SER A 722 -25.49 9.18 3.64
N ASP A 723 -24.83 10.32 3.79
CA ASP A 723 -25.23 11.61 3.28
C ASP A 723 -24.19 12.14 2.28
N TYR A 724 -24.61 13.03 1.39
CA TYR A 724 -23.83 13.42 0.22
C TYR A 724 -24.17 14.84 -0.23
N ALA A 725 -23.17 15.63 -0.58
CA ALA A 725 -23.38 16.88 -1.29
C ALA A 725 -22.27 17.12 -2.31
N PHE A 726 -22.65 17.63 -3.49
CA PHE A 726 -21.71 18.00 -4.53
C PHE A 726 -22.27 19.17 -5.35
N LEU A 727 -21.62 20.32 -5.23
CA LEU A 727 -21.97 21.53 -5.98
C LEU A 727 -21.15 21.61 -7.27
N VAL A 728 -21.85 21.67 -8.40
CA VAL A 728 -21.25 21.76 -9.73
C VAL A 728 -21.67 23.06 -10.38
N ASP A 729 -20.70 23.94 -10.60
CA ASP A 729 -20.87 25.17 -11.36
C ASP A 729 -20.51 24.99 -12.83
N SER A 730 -21.17 25.70 -13.72
CA SER A 730 -20.85 25.72 -15.15
C SER A 730 -21.07 27.13 -15.70
N ASN A 731 -19.98 27.81 -16.05
CA ASN A 731 -19.99 29.20 -16.52
C ASN A 731 -20.47 29.31 -17.97
N PHE A 732 -21.76 29.50 -18.18
CA PHE A 732 -22.34 29.72 -19.51
C PHE A 732 -22.38 31.20 -19.90
N GLY A 733 -21.51 32.01 -19.28
CA GLY A 733 -21.34 33.43 -19.58
C GLY A 733 -20.50 33.73 -20.82
N VAL A 734 -19.83 32.70 -21.38
CA VAL A 734 -18.88 32.81 -22.51
C VAL A 734 -17.83 33.91 -22.25
N ASN A 735 -17.26 33.88 -21.04
CA ASN A 735 -16.28 34.82 -20.54
C ASN A 735 -15.35 34.11 -19.55
N LYS A 736 -14.31 34.80 -19.08
CA LYS A 736 -13.35 34.28 -18.10
C LYS A 736 -13.61 34.80 -16.68
N SER A 737 -14.89 35.02 -16.34
CA SER A 737 -15.24 35.65 -15.07
C SER A 737 -14.76 34.88 -13.84
N ASN A 738 -14.53 33.55 -13.94
CA ASN A 738 -14.04 32.77 -12.80
C ASN A 738 -12.70 33.28 -12.27
N TYR A 739 -11.89 33.98 -13.09
CA TYR A 739 -10.67 34.66 -12.64
C TYR A 739 -10.95 35.73 -11.56
N TYR A 740 -12.12 36.38 -11.62
CA TYR A 740 -12.54 37.45 -10.72
C TYR A 740 -13.54 36.96 -9.65
N LEU A 741 -13.79 35.65 -9.56
CA LEU A 741 -14.74 35.11 -8.60
C LEU A 741 -14.06 34.58 -7.35
N SER A 742 -14.67 34.88 -6.20
CA SER A 742 -14.46 34.15 -4.96
C SER A 742 -15.77 33.51 -4.51
N ARG A 743 -15.65 32.35 -3.85
CA ARG A 743 -16.78 31.57 -3.36
C ARG A 743 -16.52 31.07 -1.95
N GLN A 744 -17.56 31.08 -1.12
CA GLN A 744 -17.54 30.52 0.22
C GLN A 744 -18.72 29.57 0.39
N LEU A 745 -18.47 28.41 0.99
CA LEU A 745 -19.44 27.34 1.14
C LEU A 745 -19.76 27.11 2.60
N PHE A 746 -21.05 27.01 2.92
CA PHE A 746 -21.54 26.75 4.25
C PHE A 746 -22.59 25.64 4.20
N LEU A 747 -22.48 24.68 5.12
CA LEU A 747 -23.50 23.66 5.31
C LEU A 747 -23.87 23.55 6.79
N ASP A 748 -25.13 23.82 7.09
CA ASP A 748 -25.70 23.52 8.40
C ASP A 748 -26.49 22.21 8.30
N ILE A 749 -26.10 21.21 9.10
CA ILE A 749 -26.76 19.91 9.25
C ILE A 749 -27.42 19.90 10.63
N GLU A 750 -28.72 19.58 10.69
CA GLU A 750 -29.47 19.44 11.93
C GLU A 750 -30.13 18.07 11.98
N ILE A 751 -29.66 17.23 12.89
CA ILE A 751 -30.35 15.99 13.25
C ILE A 751 -31.37 16.34 14.33
N THR A 752 -32.65 16.22 13.99
CA THR A 752 -33.77 16.53 14.89
C THR A 752 -33.99 15.45 15.95
N LYS A 753 -34.85 15.71 16.94
CA LYS A 753 -35.24 14.72 17.96
C LYS A 753 -35.99 13.53 17.37
N GLU A 754 -36.63 13.74 16.23
CA GLU A 754 -37.32 12.73 15.43
C GLU A 754 -36.36 12.03 14.45
N GLN A 755 -35.04 12.22 14.59
CA GLN A 755 -33.97 11.63 13.75
C GLN A 755 -34.07 12.00 12.27
N THR A 756 -34.80 13.06 11.93
CA THR A 756 -34.81 13.63 10.57
C THR A 756 -33.59 14.53 10.39
N ILE A 757 -32.94 14.46 9.22
CA ILE A 757 -31.72 15.21 8.91
C ILE A 757 -32.06 16.40 8.01
N ASN A 758 -32.11 17.59 8.59
CA ASN A 758 -32.35 18.84 7.89
C ASN A 758 -31.02 19.46 7.46
N HIS A 759 -31.00 20.03 6.26
CA HIS A 759 -29.82 20.69 5.69
C HIS A 759 -30.18 22.11 5.28
N THR A 760 -29.26 23.03 5.54
CA THR A 760 -29.23 24.36 4.92
C THR A 760 -27.88 24.55 4.26
N PHE A 761 -27.83 24.39 2.93
CA PHE A 761 -26.64 24.62 2.14
C PHE A 761 -26.64 26.05 1.61
N ARG A 762 -25.52 26.76 1.77
CA ARG A 762 -25.31 28.12 1.23
C ARG A 762 -24.01 28.21 0.45
N ALA A 763 -24.08 28.79 -0.75
CA ALA A 763 -22.91 29.18 -1.54
C ALA A 763 -22.95 30.68 -1.78
N VAL A 764 -21.95 31.39 -1.23
CA VAL A 764 -21.81 32.85 -1.38
C VAL A 764 -20.83 33.13 -2.49
N TYR A 765 -21.31 33.73 -3.57
CA TYR A 765 -20.51 34.15 -4.73
C TYR A 765 -20.20 35.63 -4.62
N GLN A 766 -18.96 36.02 -4.92
CA GLN A 766 -18.56 37.41 -5.08
C GLN A 766 -17.81 37.58 -6.40
N ASN A 767 -18.36 38.41 -7.28
CA ASN A 767 -17.72 38.76 -8.54
C ASN A 767 -17.00 40.11 -8.39
N THR A 768 -15.67 40.07 -8.34
CA THR A 768 -14.80 41.23 -8.12
C THR A 768 -14.45 41.97 -9.42
N ALA A 769 -14.96 41.53 -10.57
CA ALA A 769 -14.75 42.23 -11.83
C ALA A 769 -15.29 43.67 -11.73
N THR A 770 -14.54 44.63 -12.28
CA THR A 770 -14.92 46.05 -12.31
C THR A 770 -15.54 46.49 -13.63
N SER A 771 -15.53 45.62 -14.64
CA SER A 771 -16.02 45.89 -15.99
C SER A 771 -16.74 44.67 -16.54
N THR A 772 -17.76 44.91 -17.37
CA THR A 772 -18.42 43.86 -18.16
C THR A 772 -17.70 43.55 -19.48
N ALA A 773 -16.61 44.26 -19.78
CA ALA A 773 -15.81 44.01 -20.96
C ALA A 773 -15.11 42.66 -20.85
N TRP A 774 -15.17 41.89 -21.93
CA TRP A 774 -14.42 40.65 -22.06
C TRP A 774 -12.92 40.91 -21.80
N PRO A 775 -12.19 40.03 -21.09
CA PRO A 775 -12.58 38.68 -20.66
C PRO A 775 -13.39 38.62 -19.34
N ALA A 776 -13.61 39.75 -18.67
CA ALA A 776 -14.48 39.83 -17.51
C ALA A 776 -15.97 39.82 -17.92
N GLY A 777 -16.88 39.86 -16.95
CA GLY A 777 -18.31 39.88 -17.25
C GLY A 777 -19.22 39.40 -16.13
N ILE A 778 -20.50 39.30 -16.47
CA ILE A 778 -21.51 38.64 -15.65
C ILE A 778 -21.20 37.15 -15.61
N TYR A 779 -21.11 36.56 -14.41
CA TYR A 779 -20.98 35.12 -14.26
C TYR A 779 -22.35 34.48 -14.41
N LYS A 780 -22.63 33.90 -15.58
CA LYS A 780 -23.88 33.15 -15.82
C LYS A 780 -23.62 31.69 -15.48
N ASN A 781 -24.00 31.29 -14.28
CA ASN A 781 -23.70 29.97 -13.75
C ASN A 781 -24.92 29.04 -13.86
N TYR A 782 -24.81 27.96 -14.62
CA TYR A 782 -25.73 26.84 -14.50
C TYR A 782 -25.28 25.94 -13.34
N LEU A 783 -25.84 26.23 -12.17
CA LEU A 783 -25.53 25.59 -10.90
C LEU A 783 -26.32 24.29 -10.78
N ARG A 784 -25.65 23.22 -10.38
CA ARG A 784 -26.26 21.92 -10.05
C ARG A 784 -25.81 21.46 -8.67
N LEU A 785 -26.76 21.22 -7.76
CA LEU A 785 -26.50 20.62 -6.45
C LEU A 785 -26.95 19.15 -6.48
N TYR A 786 -25.99 18.24 -6.40
CA TYR A 786 -26.20 16.79 -6.33
C TYR A 786 -26.34 16.36 -4.88
N LEU A 787 -27.43 15.65 -4.58
CA LEU A 787 -27.86 15.21 -3.25
C LEU A 787 -28.14 13.71 -3.23
N PRO A 788 -28.29 13.07 -2.05
CA PRO A 788 -28.65 11.65 -1.98
C PRO A 788 -29.98 11.40 -2.69
N LYS A 789 -30.10 10.23 -3.32
CA LYS A 789 -31.35 9.80 -3.94
C LYS A 789 -32.46 9.78 -2.88
N GLY A 790 -33.56 10.47 -3.12
CA GLY A 790 -34.69 10.57 -2.19
C GLY A 790 -34.66 11.80 -1.29
N ALA A 791 -33.67 12.69 -1.43
CA ALA A 791 -33.70 14.00 -0.78
C ALA A 791 -34.96 14.80 -1.17
N GLN A 792 -35.46 15.63 -0.27
CA GLN A 792 -36.63 16.48 -0.49
C GLN A 792 -36.26 17.94 -0.30
N ILE A 793 -36.48 18.76 -1.33
CA ILE A 793 -36.10 20.19 -1.35
C ILE A 793 -37.31 21.01 -0.89
N TYR A 794 -37.11 21.87 0.11
CA TYR A 794 -38.17 22.72 0.66
C TYR A 794 -38.09 24.15 0.12
N THR A 795 -36.93 24.79 0.23
CA THR A 795 -36.75 26.17 -0.23
C THR A 795 -35.48 26.33 -1.05
N VAL A 796 -35.57 27.10 -2.13
CA VAL A 796 -34.42 27.51 -2.93
C VAL A 796 -34.45 29.03 -3.04
N THR A 797 -33.36 29.70 -2.69
CA THR A 797 -33.25 31.17 -2.82
C THR A 797 -31.96 31.58 -3.54
N LEU A 798 -32.03 32.70 -4.27
CA LEU A 798 -30.87 33.44 -4.77
C LEU A 798 -30.98 34.88 -4.26
N GLY A 799 -30.11 35.26 -3.33
CA GLY A 799 -30.26 36.47 -2.52
C GLY A 799 -31.58 36.41 -1.74
N ASP A 800 -32.35 37.50 -1.78
CA ASP A 800 -33.64 37.59 -1.09
C ASP A 800 -34.80 36.98 -1.89
N LYS A 801 -34.55 36.55 -3.14
CA LYS A 801 -35.59 35.99 -4.01
C LYS A 801 -35.75 34.49 -3.78
N THR A 802 -36.97 34.07 -3.45
CA THR A 802 -37.35 32.65 -3.38
C THR A 802 -37.76 32.13 -4.77
N TYR A 803 -37.28 30.94 -5.11
CA TYR A 803 -37.52 30.25 -6.37
C TYR A 803 -38.53 29.13 -6.14
N THR A 804 -39.43 28.95 -7.11
CA THR A 804 -40.43 27.87 -7.09
C THR A 804 -40.01 26.73 -8.00
N SER A 805 -40.70 25.60 -7.96
CA SER A 805 -40.44 24.44 -8.82
C SER A 805 -40.56 24.69 -10.33
N LYS A 806 -41.02 25.88 -10.75
CA LYS A 806 -41.01 26.32 -12.15
C LYS A 806 -39.69 26.97 -12.56
N ASP A 807 -38.91 27.48 -11.61
CA ASP A 807 -37.71 28.28 -11.84
C ASP A 807 -36.41 27.45 -11.77
N TYR A 808 -36.49 26.25 -11.19
CA TYR A 808 -35.40 25.28 -11.12
C TYR A 808 -35.85 23.91 -11.63
N THR A 809 -34.88 23.05 -11.91
CA THR A 809 -35.10 21.66 -12.33
C THR A 809 -34.71 20.70 -11.22
N VAL A 810 -35.45 19.60 -11.09
CA VAL A 810 -35.07 18.47 -10.23
C VAL A 810 -35.04 17.23 -11.09
N THR A 811 -33.84 16.68 -11.29
CA THR A 811 -33.60 15.49 -12.10
C THR A 811 -32.93 14.39 -11.28
N GLN A 812 -32.73 13.22 -11.90
CA GLN A 812 -31.88 12.17 -11.34
C GLN A 812 -30.75 11.87 -12.32
N GLU A 813 -29.52 11.94 -11.84
CA GLU A 813 -28.30 11.68 -12.62
C GLU A 813 -27.35 10.89 -11.72
N HIS A 814 -26.69 9.85 -12.26
CA HIS A 814 -25.68 9.05 -11.52
C HIS A 814 -26.13 8.54 -10.14
N GLY A 815 -27.41 8.20 -10.01
CA GLY A 815 -27.99 7.74 -8.73
C GLY A 815 -28.10 8.82 -7.65
N LYS A 816 -28.05 10.10 -8.03
CA LYS A 816 -28.24 11.28 -7.18
C LYS A 816 -29.50 12.04 -7.59
N LEU A 817 -30.06 12.80 -6.66
CA LEU A 817 -31.05 13.83 -6.97
C LEU A 817 -30.32 15.13 -7.30
N VAL A 818 -30.69 15.80 -8.38
CA VAL A 818 -29.97 17.01 -8.86
C VAL A 818 -30.90 18.19 -8.90
N LEU A 819 -30.58 19.24 -8.14
CA LEU A 819 -31.21 20.56 -8.23
C LEU A 819 -30.43 21.43 -9.21
N GLY A 820 -31.00 21.73 -10.38
CA GLY A 820 -30.38 22.57 -11.41
C GLY A 820 -31.03 23.95 -11.52
N LEU A 821 -30.24 25.02 -11.47
CA LEU A 821 -30.71 26.42 -11.53
C LEU A 821 -29.71 27.31 -12.29
N LEU A 822 -30.21 28.22 -13.12
CA LEU A 822 -29.38 29.26 -13.74
C LEU A 822 -29.33 30.50 -12.85
N ALA A 823 -28.15 30.88 -12.39
CA ALA A 823 -27.87 32.09 -11.63
C ALA A 823 -27.02 33.06 -12.47
N ALA A 824 -27.29 34.36 -12.36
CA ALA A 824 -26.47 35.40 -12.96
C ALA A 824 -25.91 36.30 -11.85
N ILE A 825 -24.58 36.36 -11.73
CA ILE A 825 -23.88 37.19 -10.75
C ILE A 825 -23.25 38.38 -11.49
N PRO A 826 -23.83 39.58 -11.39
CA PRO A 826 -23.28 40.79 -12.00
C PRO A 826 -21.86 41.12 -11.53
N VAL A 827 -21.17 41.97 -12.28
CA VAL A 827 -19.87 42.51 -11.88
C VAL A 827 -19.99 43.35 -10.60
N ASN A 828 -18.94 43.38 -9.80
CA ASN A 828 -18.88 44.11 -8.52
C ASN A 828 -20.08 43.83 -7.59
N SER A 829 -20.52 42.57 -7.54
CA SER A 829 -21.69 42.17 -6.76
C SER A 829 -21.48 40.82 -6.07
N SER A 830 -22.27 40.58 -5.04
CA SER A 830 -22.33 39.30 -4.35
C SER A 830 -23.74 38.70 -4.45
N LEU A 831 -23.82 37.38 -4.56
CA LEU A 831 -25.07 36.64 -4.60
C LEU A 831 -24.95 35.38 -3.74
N THR A 832 -25.94 35.12 -2.90
CA THR A 832 -25.98 33.92 -2.06
C THR A 832 -27.02 32.96 -2.61
N PHE A 833 -26.59 31.76 -3.00
CA PHE A 833 -27.49 30.63 -3.25
C PHE A 833 -27.76 29.90 -1.93
N THR A 834 -29.03 29.64 -1.62
CA THR A 834 -29.42 28.83 -0.45
C THR A 834 -30.39 27.73 -0.87
N ALA A 835 -30.15 26.51 -0.42
CA ALA A 835 -31.07 25.39 -0.56
C ALA A 835 -31.31 24.75 0.81
N THR A 836 -32.58 24.58 1.19
CA THR A 836 -32.96 23.79 2.36
C THR A 836 -33.60 22.48 1.90
N TYR A 837 -33.18 21.38 2.51
CA TYR A 837 -33.62 20.05 2.12
C TYR A 837 -33.47 19.04 3.26
N THR A 838 -34.16 17.91 3.15
CA THR A 838 -33.93 16.73 3.99
C THR A 838 -33.36 15.59 3.19
N THR A 839 -32.56 14.74 3.83
CA THR A 839 -32.00 13.53 3.23
C THR A 839 -32.59 12.28 3.89
N PRO A 840 -32.62 11.14 3.18
CA PRO A 840 -33.13 9.89 3.74
C PRO A 840 -32.17 9.32 4.79
N GLY A 841 -32.73 8.64 5.79
CA GLY A 841 -31.97 7.98 6.86
C GLY A 841 -32.29 8.59 8.23
N HIS A 842 -32.11 7.77 9.26
CA HIS A 842 -32.43 8.12 10.64
C HIS A 842 -31.27 7.68 11.55
N PRO A 843 -30.38 8.61 11.95
CA PRO A 843 -29.27 8.27 12.82
C PRO A 843 -29.79 7.85 14.21
N GLU A 844 -29.36 6.68 14.66
CA GLU A 844 -29.69 6.09 15.96
C GLU A 844 -28.45 6.04 16.87
N SER A 845 -28.64 5.78 18.18
CA SER A 845 -27.51 5.54 19.09
C SER A 845 -26.69 4.34 18.63
N ASN A 846 -25.36 4.44 18.70
CA ASN A 846 -24.40 3.44 18.18
C ASN A 846 -24.41 3.25 16.65
N SER A 847 -25.16 4.08 15.90
CA SER A 847 -25.07 4.14 14.43
C SER A 847 -23.97 5.08 13.96
N LEU A 848 -23.52 4.87 12.72
CA LEU A 848 -22.54 5.71 12.05
C LEU A 848 -23.26 6.67 11.09
N TYR A 849 -23.18 7.96 11.34
CA TYR A 849 -23.55 8.98 10.35
C TYR A 849 -22.32 9.38 9.54
N THR A 850 -22.42 9.34 8.21
CA THR A 850 -21.36 9.81 7.31
C THR A 850 -21.92 10.87 6.38
N TRP A 851 -21.20 11.98 6.23
CA TRP A 851 -21.49 12.98 5.19
C TRP A 851 -20.28 13.11 4.28
N TYR A 852 -20.52 13.02 2.98
CA TYR A 852 -19.48 13.07 1.96
C TYR A 852 -19.68 14.29 1.05
N TRP A 853 -18.68 15.19 1.07
CA TRP A 853 -18.57 16.32 0.16
C TRP A 853 -17.64 15.95 -1.00
N GLN A 854 -18.16 15.99 -2.22
CA GLN A 854 -17.33 15.80 -3.41
C GLN A 854 -16.89 17.16 -3.95
N LYS A 855 -15.59 17.32 -4.18
CA LYS A 855 -15.04 18.55 -4.75
C LYS A 855 -15.24 18.60 -6.26
N GLN A 856 -15.64 19.76 -6.77
CA GLN A 856 -15.61 20.03 -8.21
C GLN A 856 -14.17 20.30 -8.69
N ALA A 857 -13.80 19.71 -9.82
CA ALA A 857 -12.55 20.03 -10.50
C ALA A 857 -12.51 21.50 -10.96
N GLY A 858 -11.32 22.10 -10.98
CA GLY A 858 -11.11 23.48 -11.44
C GLY A 858 -11.54 24.57 -10.46
N THR A 859 -12.14 24.23 -9.32
CA THR A 859 -12.41 25.22 -8.25
C THR A 859 -11.16 25.44 -7.40
N PRO A 860 -10.91 26.67 -6.91
CA PRO A 860 -9.73 26.99 -6.12
C PRO A 860 -9.65 26.15 -4.84
N VAL A 861 -8.45 25.64 -4.53
CA VAL A 861 -8.19 24.85 -3.30
C VAL A 861 -8.26 25.67 -2.02
N THR A 862 -8.29 27.01 -2.11
CA THR A 862 -8.37 27.93 -0.98
C THR A 862 -9.80 28.36 -0.65
N GLU A 863 -10.81 27.87 -1.38
CA GLU A 863 -12.22 28.15 -1.10
C GLU A 863 -12.61 27.64 0.30
N PRO A 864 -13.13 28.50 1.20
CA PRO A 864 -13.58 28.05 2.52
C PRO A 864 -14.81 27.13 2.43
N LEU A 865 -14.80 26.06 3.22
CA LEU A 865 -15.93 25.15 3.43
C LEU A 865 -16.18 25.01 4.94
N ALA A 866 -17.24 25.66 5.43
CA ALA A 866 -17.65 25.56 6.82
C ALA A 866 -18.84 24.61 6.97
N VAL A 867 -18.73 23.61 7.85
CA VAL A 867 -19.78 22.64 8.14
C VAL A 867 -20.12 22.67 9.61
N THR A 868 -21.39 22.87 9.92
CA THR A 868 -21.93 22.86 11.29
C THR A 868 -22.89 21.69 11.41
N LEU A 869 -22.70 20.82 12.40
CA LEU A 869 -23.62 19.72 12.67
C LEU A 869 -24.20 19.85 14.08
N ASN A 870 -25.52 19.98 14.15
CA ASN A 870 -26.30 19.99 15.38
C ASN A 870 -26.98 18.63 15.57
N TYR A 871 -26.94 18.10 16.80
CA TYR A 871 -27.51 16.79 17.13
C TYR A 871 -28.30 16.84 18.45
N PRO A 872 -29.25 15.93 18.70
CA PRO A 872 -30.02 15.95 19.95
C PRO A 872 -29.24 15.32 21.11
N LEU A 873 -29.54 15.74 22.34
CA LEU A 873 -28.86 15.28 23.59
C LEU A 873 -28.66 13.77 23.74
N TYR A 874 -29.54 12.95 23.16
CA TYR A 874 -29.48 11.49 23.29
C TYR A 874 -28.55 10.80 22.27
N LEU A 875 -28.18 11.49 21.18
CA LEU A 875 -27.19 11.02 20.20
C LEU A 875 -25.82 11.59 20.57
N LYS A 876 -25.12 10.97 21.52
CA LYS A 876 -23.83 11.48 21.99
C LYS A 876 -22.68 10.95 21.12
N PRO A 877 -21.94 11.80 20.40
CA PRO A 877 -20.83 11.33 19.60
C PRO A 877 -19.78 10.60 20.44
N THR A 878 -19.45 9.37 20.05
CA THR A 878 -18.42 8.52 20.66
C THR A 878 -17.14 8.49 19.82
N THR A 879 -17.24 8.67 18.50
CA THR A 879 -16.09 8.74 17.59
C THR A 879 -16.34 9.79 16.53
N LEU A 880 -15.32 10.62 16.28
CA LEU A 880 -15.36 11.73 15.33
C LEU A 880 -14.15 11.62 14.39
N SER A 881 -14.40 11.64 13.09
CA SER A 881 -13.34 11.68 12.08
C SER A 881 -13.78 12.56 10.90
N PRO A 882 -13.05 13.63 10.56
CA PRO A 882 -11.93 14.22 11.31
C PRO A 882 -12.37 14.79 12.67
N ALA A 883 -11.40 15.24 13.48
CA ALA A 883 -11.70 15.97 14.70
C ALA A 883 -12.33 17.34 14.36
N PRO A 884 -13.39 17.77 15.07
CA PRO A 884 -14.01 19.08 14.84
C PRO A 884 -13.10 20.21 15.36
N ALA A 885 -13.26 21.40 14.79
CA ALA A 885 -12.59 22.62 15.24
C ALA A 885 -13.13 23.11 16.59
N SER A 886 -14.42 22.89 16.86
CA SER A 886 -15.05 23.13 18.16
C SER A 886 -16.13 22.08 18.44
N ASN A 887 -16.32 21.78 19.73
CA ASN A 887 -17.34 20.85 20.22
C ASN A 887 -18.01 21.47 21.45
N GLU A 888 -19.05 22.26 21.21
CA GLU A 888 -19.78 22.99 22.25
C GLU A 888 -21.26 22.59 22.22
N ALA A 889 -21.86 22.31 23.39
CA ALA A 889 -23.30 22.29 23.60
C ALA A 889 -24.17 21.61 22.49
N GLN A 890 -23.80 20.40 22.04
CA GLN A 890 -24.48 19.64 20.96
C GLN A 890 -24.28 20.13 19.52
N GLN A 891 -23.21 20.89 19.30
CA GLN A 891 -22.80 21.40 18.00
C GLN A 891 -21.36 21.00 17.71
N LEU A 892 -21.13 20.46 16.52
CA LEU A 892 -19.80 20.19 15.97
C LEU A 892 -19.54 21.18 14.83
N GLN A 893 -18.40 21.86 14.86
CA GLN A 893 -18.00 22.76 13.79
C GLN A 893 -16.74 22.25 13.09
N PHE A 894 -16.77 22.26 11.75
CA PHE A 894 -15.65 21.89 10.91
C PHE A 894 -15.33 23.07 9.98
N ASN A 895 -14.14 23.63 10.13
CA ASN A 895 -13.64 24.69 9.25
C ASN A 895 -12.62 24.07 8.29
N LEU A 896 -13.07 23.76 7.07
CA LEU A 896 -12.32 23.06 6.04
C LEU A 896 -12.01 24.02 4.88
N PHE A 897 -11.14 23.57 3.98
CA PHE A 897 -10.98 24.15 2.65
C PHE A 897 -11.56 23.20 1.61
N ASN A 898 -12.13 23.71 0.52
CA ASN A 898 -12.58 22.89 -0.61
C ASN A 898 -11.37 22.51 -1.50
N ASP A 899 -10.36 21.90 -0.89
CA ASP A 899 -9.09 21.49 -1.50
C ASP A 899 -9.13 20.08 -2.09
N SER A 900 -9.98 19.20 -1.52
CA SER A 900 -10.15 17.79 -1.87
C SER A 900 -11.58 17.33 -1.51
N ASP A 901 -11.89 16.05 -1.77
CA ASP A 901 -13.14 15.46 -1.27
C ASP A 901 -13.07 15.33 0.26
N HIS A 902 -14.15 15.69 0.96
CA HIS A 902 -14.22 15.60 2.41
C HIS A 902 -15.21 14.53 2.87
N ARG A 903 -14.86 13.79 3.93
CA ARG A 903 -15.76 12.85 4.59
C ARG A 903 -15.78 13.15 6.08
N LEU A 904 -16.96 13.44 6.60
CA LEU A 904 -17.23 13.53 8.02
C LEU A 904 -17.88 12.22 8.46
N SER A 905 -17.39 11.60 9.52
CA SER A 905 -17.88 10.35 10.09
C SER A 905 -18.07 10.50 11.59
N ILE A 906 -19.29 10.29 12.04
CA ILE A 906 -19.72 10.47 13.43
C ILE A 906 -20.39 9.20 13.88
N LYS A 907 -19.80 8.55 14.89
CA LYS A 907 -20.46 7.44 15.59
C LYS A 907 -21.19 8.01 16.80
N PHE A 908 -22.50 7.79 16.90
CA PHE A 908 -23.33 8.25 18.03
C PHE A 908 -23.46 7.22 19.16
#